data_AF-A0A6A2X4V1-F1
#
_entry.id   AF-A0A6A2X4V1-F1
#
_cell.length_a   1.000
_cell.length_b   1.000
_cell.length_c   1.000
_cell.angle_alpha   90.00
_cell.angle_beta   90.00
_cell.angle_gamma   90.00
#
_symmetry.space_group_name_H-M   'P 1'
#
loop_
_entity.id
_entity.type
_entity.pdbx_description
1 polymer ?
#
loop_
_entity_poly.entity_id
_entity_poly.type
_entity_poly.pdbx_seq_one_letter_code
_entity_poly.pdbx_strand_id
1 'polypeptide(L)'
;MALLSFPSSPFRFFSPHSILRRRSFVCSFSAATDARSRSAILWFKHDLRIDDHPGLAAASQTHRFVLPLYVFDHRILYRYSDDTLELLLFALEDLRNSLKEQGSNLMVRFGSAENIIKELVKEVKATDVFIEEEVEYEMRQLIGVVKETLETSSSLDGNLDIVMWRTPFYDIKELKELPASYNDFKKMKLLPTSPTHPATLPVAETELDWGPLPSFSDIRDFIEERIGKSKVSWNLMKGKSAEVILKENFSKLSGTKPKFLNVESNERRRLDKSVFVTRKGDIVGGGTNSVLNALAAYLRYLEGTARDDWQEVHERLRNAETREGASFTSLFGPALCLGTISRRTVHYEAIKYERERNAGFLSPFGYSAASVAAAADAVCSMEWFSLLALKSQLSKEGLYSICIWRWRGHLIQYTVVGYEGPAILLVHGFGAFLEHYRDNINGIAERGNRVWAITLLGFGKSEKPNVVYTELLWAELLRDFIVEVVGEPVHQVGNSIGGYFVSIVAGLWPALVKSVILINSAGNVIPGFSSRRISNERQTLAAAGLVAQLLLFYLRLNIRNTVKSFYPTKTDRADNWLINEMLRASNDPGVIVVVESIFTFDLSIPLNYLLEGYEERVLILQGMKDPLSDSKAKLAMLKEHCTGLVIKELDAGHCPHDEHPQEANRIICEWIVAVERKLTANTYS
;
A
#
# COMPACT_ATOMS: atom_id res chain seq x y z
N MET A 1 -44.43 -5.32 -1.68
CA MET A 1 -44.20 -5.30 -3.15
C MET A 1 -43.49 -4.01 -3.52
N ALA A 2 -42.57 -4.08 -4.50
CA ALA A 2 -41.41 -3.20 -4.73
C ALA A 2 -40.23 -3.50 -3.76
N LEU A 3 -39.57 -4.63 -4.02
CA LEU A 3 -38.30 -5.06 -3.43
C LEU A 3 -37.17 -4.21 -4.05
N LEU A 4 -36.47 -3.42 -3.25
CA LEU A 4 -35.16 -2.88 -3.60
C LEU A 4 -34.12 -3.96 -3.34
N SER A 5 -33.96 -4.86 -4.31
CA SER A 5 -32.86 -5.80 -4.39
C SER A 5 -31.56 -5.04 -4.62
N PHE A 6 -30.64 -5.10 -3.66
CA PHE A 6 -29.25 -4.71 -3.85
C PHE A 6 -28.67 -5.48 -5.05
N PRO A 7 -27.93 -4.83 -5.97
CA PRO A 7 -27.19 -5.57 -6.98
C PRO A 7 -26.01 -6.26 -6.29
N SER A 8 -26.22 -7.51 -5.87
CA SER A 8 -25.17 -8.48 -5.61
C SER A 8 -24.45 -8.75 -6.94
N SER A 9 -23.42 -7.96 -7.24
CA SER A 9 -22.46 -8.33 -8.29
C SER A 9 -21.69 -9.55 -7.78
N PRO A 10 -21.69 -10.69 -8.49
CA PRO A 10 -20.88 -11.82 -8.08
C PRO A 10 -19.45 -11.53 -8.56
N PHE A 11 -18.65 -10.87 -7.73
CA PHE A 11 -17.24 -11.24 -7.74
C PHE A 11 -17.18 -12.66 -7.19
N ARG A 12 -17.27 -13.64 -8.10
CA ARG A 12 -16.90 -15.00 -7.76
C ARG A 12 -15.47 -14.91 -7.26
N PHE A 13 -15.27 -15.11 -5.97
CA PHE A 13 -13.97 -15.45 -5.42
C PHE A 13 -13.56 -16.76 -6.09
N PHE A 14 -12.79 -16.67 -7.18
CA PHE A 14 -12.22 -17.84 -7.80
C PHE A 14 -11.25 -18.46 -6.79
N SER A 15 -11.57 -19.68 -6.37
CA SER A 15 -10.61 -20.53 -5.66
C SER A 15 -9.36 -20.70 -6.53
N PRO A 16 -8.14 -20.63 -5.98
CA PRO A 16 -6.92 -20.89 -6.72
C PRO A 16 -6.77 -22.42 -6.91
N HIS A 17 -7.55 -22.99 -7.82
CA HIS A 17 -7.40 -24.37 -8.27
C HIS A 17 -7.12 -24.42 -9.76
N SER A 18 -5.94 -23.94 -10.13
CA SER A 18 -5.22 -24.48 -11.29
C SER A 18 -3.74 -24.62 -10.96
N ILE A 19 -3.27 -25.86 -11.08
CA ILE A 19 -1.89 -26.28 -10.91
C ILE A 19 -1.16 -25.89 -12.19
N LEU A 20 -0.24 -24.93 -12.14
CA LEU A 20 0.67 -24.66 -13.24
C LEU A 20 2.11 -24.78 -12.74
N ARG A 21 2.84 -25.72 -13.36
CA ARG A 21 4.28 -25.91 -13.20
C ARG A 21 4.99 -24.58 -13.43
N ARG A 22 5.63 -24.04 -12.40
CA ARG A 22 6.60 -22.95 -12.54
C ARG A 22 7.78 -23.45 -13.37
N ARG A 23 7.95 -22.89 -14.55
CA ARG A 23 9.21 -22.88 -15.28
C ARG A 23 9.72 -21.44 -15.25
N SER A 24 10.47 -21.10 -14.21
CA SER A 24 11.39 -19.95 -14.26
C SER A 24 12.62 -20.41 -15.03
N PHE A 25 12.66 -20.14 -16.33
CA PHE A 25 13.88 -20.34 -17.11
C PHE A 25 14.67 -19.03 -17.12
N VAL A 26 15.93 -19.12 -16.70
CA VAL A 26 16.99 -18.23 -17.19
C VAL A 26 17.10 -18.50 -18.69
N CYS A 27 17.00 -17.45 -19.52
CA CYS A 27 17.09 -17.55 -20.97
C CYS A 27 18.28 -18.44 -21.39
N SER A 28 17.97 -19.61 -21.92
CA SER A 28 18.94 -20.44 -22.65
C SER A 28 18.50 -20.47 -24.10
N PHE A 29 19.38 -19.97 -24.96
CA PHE A 29 19.20 -19.89 -26.40
C PHE A 29 19.04 -21.30 -26.99
N SER A 30 17.94 -21.52 -27.72
CA SER A 30 17.79 -22.66 -28.60
C SER A 30 17.59 -22.17 -30.03
N ALA A 31 18.16 -22.92 -30.95
CA ALA A 31 18.63 -22.50 -32.25
C ALA A 31 17.55 -21.98 -33.21
N ALA A 32 18.00 -21.04 -34.03
CA ALA A 32 17.32 -20.42 -35.16
C ALA A 32 16.46 -21.39 -35.98
N THR A 33 15.14 -21.25 -35.87
CA THR A 33 14.20 -21.59 -36.94
C THR A 33 13.12 -20.49 -37.02
N ASP A 34 13.17 -19.78 -38.15
CA ASP A 34 12.24 -18.79 -38.71
C ASP A 34 11.83 -17.54 -37.88
N ALA A 35 12.82 -16.72 -37.51
CA ALA A 35 12.64 -15.42 -36.86
C ALA A 35 12.04 -14.30 -37.78
N ARG A 36 11.50 -14.62 -38.96
CA ARG A 36 11.22 -13.62 -40.01
C ARG A 36 9.80 -13.04 -40.06
N SER A 37 8.85 -13.49 -39.24
CA SER A 37 7.43 -13.02 -39.30
C SER A 37 6.69 -12.84 -37.96
N ARG A 38 7.36 -12.92 -36.80
CA ARG A 38 6.68 -12.94 -35.49
C ARG A 38 6.38 -11.53 -34.95
N SER A 39 5.15 -11.35 -34.47
CA SER A 39 4.67 -10.15 -33.79
C SER A 39 4.50 -10.42 -32.29
N ALA A 40 4.75 -9.41 -31.44
CA ALA A 40 4.48 -9.49 -30.01
C ALA A 40 3.67 -8.29 -29.51
N ILE A 41 2.96 -8.48 -28.41
CA ILE A 41 2.34 -7.39 -27.65
C ILE A 41 3.13 -7.19 -26.37
N LEU A 42 3.49 -5.95 -26.05
CA LEU A 42 4.05 -5.57 -24.76
C LEU A 42 3.02 -4.74 -24.00
N TRP A 43 2.51 -5.29 -22.89
CA TRP A 43 1.46 -4.64 -22.11
C TRP A 43 2.04 -3.86 -20.90
N PHE A 44 2.05 -2.54 -21.07
CA PHE A 44 2.44 -1.57 -20.05
C PHE A 44 1.35 -1.36 -18.99
N LYS A 45 1.77 -1.21 -17.73
CA LYS A 45 0.95 -0.98 -16.54
C LYS A 45 1.63 0.04 -15.59
N HIS A 46 2.65 -0.40 -14.86
CA HIS A 46 3.41 0.37 -13.87
C HIS A 46 4.90 0.46 -14.22
N ASP A 47 5.19 0.37 -15.52
CA ASP A 47 6.50 0.27 -16.16
C ASP A 47 6.62 1.29 -17.31
N LEU A 48 6.04 2.48 -17.14
CA LEU A 48 5.85 3.49 -18.19
C LEU A 48 7.14 4.20 -18.63
N ARG A 49 8.09 3.43 -19.17
CA ARG A 49 9.40 3.88 -19.65
C ARG A 49 9.94 2.97 -20.75
N ILE A 50 10.86 3.48 -21.56
CA ILE A 50 11.61 2.68 -22.54
C ILE A 50 13.01 2.29 -22.02
N ASP A 51 13.56 3.08 -21.12
CA ASP A 51 14.85 2.83 -20.47
C ASP A 51 14.71 1.77 -19.38
N ASP A 52 15.80 1.05 -19.16
CA ASP A 52 15.87 0.05 -18.11
C ASP A 52 14.70 -0.95 -18.11
N HIS A 53 14.29 -1.40 -19.29
CA HIS A 53 13.07 -2.17 -19.49
C HIS A 53 13.36 -3.55 -20.13
N PRO A 54 13.67 -4.59 -19.33
CA PRO A 54 13.99 -5.93 -19.83
C PRO A 54 12.93 -6.58 -20.73
N GLY A 55 11.62 -6.35 -20.47
CA GLY A 55 10.54 -6.90 -21.29
C GLY A 55 10.58 -6.38 -22.74
N LEU A 56 10.60 -5.06 -22.90
CA LEU A 56 10.81 -4.36 -24.16
C LEU A 56 12.09 -4.79 -24.88
N ALA A 57 13.21 -4.90 -24.17
CA ALA A 57 14.47 -5.37 -24.76
C ALA A 57 14.40 -6.82 -25.27
N ALA A 58 13.75 -7.72 -24.51
CA ALA A 58 13.55 -9.09 -24.93
C ALA A 58 12.61 -9.18 -26.14
N ALA A 59 11.50 -8.42 -26.12
CA ALA A 59 10.53 -8.38 -27.21
C ALA A 59 11.18 -7.85 -28.50
N SER A 60 11.95 -6.76 -28.43
CA SER A 60 12.57 -6.14 -29.61
C SER A 60 13.67 -7.01 -30.25
N GLN A 61 14.35 -7.85 -29.47
CA GLN A 61 15.38 -8.76 -29.97
C GLN A 61 14.80 -10.01 -30.63
N THR A 62 13.60 -10.43 -30.22
CA THR A 62 13.00 -11.72 -30.62
C THR A 62 11.91 -11.58 -31.67
N HIS A 63 11.32 -10.39 -31.82
CA HIS A 63 10.18 -10.15 -32.70
C HIS A 63 10.48 -9.04 -33.71
N ARG A 64 9.91 -9.17 -34.92
CA ARG A 64 10.04 -8.15 -35.98
C ARG A 64 9.10 -6.98 -35.74
N PHE A 65 7.98 -7.22 -35.08
CA PHE A 65 7.02 -6.20 -34.72
C PHE A 65 6.67 -6.36 -33.25
N VAL A 66 6.74 -5.26 -32.50
CA VAL A 66 6.28 -5.19 -31.11
C VAL A 66 5.19 -4.11 -31.07
N LEU A 67 4.06 -4.44 -30.48
CA LEU A 67 2.96 -3.52 -30.21
C LEU A 67 2.99 -3.08 -28.74
N PRO A 68 3.50 -1.88 -28.43
CA PRO A 68 3.34 -1.26 -27.11
C PRO A 68 1.86 -0.97 -26.85
N LEU A 69 1.33 -1.50 -25.75
CA LEU A 69 -0.09 -1.36 -25.39
C LEU A 69 -0.24 -0.85 -23.95
N TYR A 70 -1.09 0.16 -23.77
CA TYR A 70 -1.65 0.55 -22.48
C TYR A 70 -3.17 0.45 -22.51
N VAL A 71 -3.77 -0.18 -21.49
CA VAL A 71 -5.22 -0.35 -21.37
C VAL A 71 -5.74 0.38 -20.13
N PHE A 72 -6.63 1.33 -20.35
CA PHE A 72 -7.44 1.97 -19.31
C PHE A 72 -8.55 1.02 -18.85
N ASP A 73 -8.27 0.30 -17.77
CA ASP A 73 -9.20 -0.66 -17.14
C ASP A 73 -9.77 -0.09 -15.84
N HIS A 74 -11.10 -0.08 -15.67
CA HIS A 74 -11.73 0.47 -14.45
C HIS A 74 -11.24 -0.19 -13.16
N ARG A 75 -10.84 -1.47 -13.21
CA ARG A 75 -10.33 -2.19 -12.02
C ARG A 75 -9.01 -1.61 -11.52
N ILE A 76 -8.20 -1.04 -12.42
CA ILE A 76 -6.95 -0.34 -12.09
C ILE A 76 -7.28 1.10 -11.69
N LEU A 77 -7.99 1.82 -12.55
CA LEU A 77 -8.17 3.27 -12.45
C LEU A 77 -8.98 3.71 -11.23
N TYR A 78 -9.92 2.89 -10.75
CA TYR A 78 -10.75 3.22 -9.59
C TYR A 78 -9.93 3.52 -8.32
N ARG A 79 -8.70 3.00 -8.22
CA ARG A 79 -7.82 3.18 -7.06
C ARG A 79 -6.94 4.41 -7.15
N TYR A 80 -6.86 5.05 -8.32
CA TYR A 80 -5.98 6.19 -8.52
C TYR A 80 -6.61 7.47 -7.97
N SER A 81 -5.80 8.29 -7.31
CA SER A 81 -6.19 9.65 -6.98
C SER A 81 -6.16 10.53 -8.23
N ASP A 82 -6.80 11.69 -8.16
CA ASP A 82 -6.77 12.69 -9.23
C ASP A 82 -5.32 13.06 -9.59
N ASP A 83 -4.44 13.23 -8.59
CA ASP A 83 -3.01 13.49 -8.84
C ASP A 83 -2.32 12.33 -9.57
N THR A 84 -2.63 11.08 -9.22
CA THR A 84 -2.08 9.90 -9.91
C THR A 84 -2.59 9.80 -11.35
N LEU A 85 -3.85 10.16 -11.61
CA LEU A 85 -4.42 10.20 -12.95
C LEU A 85 -3.77 11.30 -13.80
N GLU A 86 -3.52 12.48 -13.23
CA GLU A 86 -2.78 13.55 -13.92
C GLU A 86 -1.35 13.08 -14.27
N LEU A 87 -0.63 12.51 -13.31
CA LEU A 87 0.73 11.97 -13.54
C LEU A 87 0.75 10.87 -14.61
N LEU A 88 -0.25 9.97 -14.59
CA LEU A 88 -0.40 8.92 -15.58
C LEU A 88 -0.51 9.50 -16.99
N LEU A 89 -1.33 10.54 -17.19
CA LEU A 89 -1.49 11.17 -18.51
C LEU A 89 -0.16 11.73 -19.04
N PHE A 90 0.59 12.45 -18.21
CA PHE A 90 1.90 12.98 -18.60
C PHE A 90 2.91 11.85 -18.87
N ALA A 91 2.87 10.76 -18.10
CA ALA A 91 3.73 9.59 -18.31
C ALA A 91 3.42 8.87 -19.64
N LEU A 92 2.14 8.70 -19.98
CA LEU A 92 1.72 8.06 -21.22
C LEU A 92 2.01 8.94 -22.45
N GLU A 93 1.87 10.26 -22.32
CA GLU A 93 2.26 11.20 -23.36
C GLU A 93 3.76 11.10 -23.68
N ASP A 94 4.60 11.14 -22.64
CA ASP A 94 6.05 10.99 -22.80
C ASP A 94 6.45 9.62 -23.36
N LEU A 95 5.85 8.54 -22.84
CA LEU A 95 6.09 7.19 -23.35
C LEU A 95 5.72 7.08 -24.84
N ARG A 96 4.57 7.63 -25.23
CA ARG A 96 4.14 7.64 -26.64
C ARG A 96 5.12 8.42 -27.52
N ASN A 97 5.58 9.58 -27.07
CA ASN A 97 6.55 10.40 -27.81
C ASN A 97 7.90 9.69 -27.93
N SER A 98 8.40 9.11 -26.83
CA SER A 98 9.63 8.33 -26.80
C SER A 98 9.59 7.13 -27.76
N LEU A 99 8.45 6.44 -27.85
CA LEU A 99 8.26 5.34 -28.80
C LEU A 99 8.19 5.82 -30.26
N LYS A 100 7.59 6.99 -30.51
CA LYS A 100 7.55 7.61 -31.85
C LYS A 100 8.91 8.04 -32.35
N GLU A 101 9.76 8.56 -31.47
CA GLU A 101 11.15 8.90 -31.80
C GLU A 101 11.96 7.68 -32.25
N GLN A 102 11.57 6.48 -31.83
CA GLN A 102 12.16 5.21 -32.27
C GLN A 102 11.46 4.58 -33.49
N GLY A 103 10.50 5.26 -34.12
CA GLY A 103 9.74 4.74 -35.25
C GLY A 103 8.66 3.71 -34.88
N SER A 104 8.25 3.67 -33.61
CA SER A 104 7.09 2.90 -33.11
C SER A 104 5.99 3.86 -32.63
N ASN A 105 5.05 3.41 -31.80
CA ASN A 105 4.03 4.23 -31.17
C ASN A 105 3.41 3.49 -29.96
N LEU A 106 2.63 4.17 -29.12
CA LEU A 106 1.90 3.58 -28.00
C LEU A 106 0.43 3.41 -28.34
N MET A 107 -0.05 2.16 -28.40
CA MET A 107 -1.48 1.89 -28.54
C MET A 107 -2.19 2.11 -27.21
N VAL A 108 -3.26 2.90 -27.24
CA VAL A 108 -4.09 3.21 -26.07
C VAL A 108 -5.53 2.75 -26.32
N ARG A 109 -6.09 2.04 -25.33
CA ARG A 109 -7.47 1.51 -25.38
C ARG A 109 -8.17 1.67 -24.03
N PHE A 110 -9.50 1.78 -24.09
CA PHE A 110 -10.38 1.71 -22.93
C PHE A 110 -11.12 0.38 -22.92
N GLY A 111 -11.25 -0.23 -21.74
CA GLY A 111 -12.03 -1.44 -21.57
C GLY A 111 -11.38 -2.47 -20.65
N SER A 112 -11.90 -3.69 -20.67
CA SER A 112 -11.32 -4.81 -19.94
C SER A 112 -10.07 -5.34 -20.66
N ALA A 113 -8.93 -5.38 -19.95
CA ALA A 113 -7.65 -5.80 -20.52
C ALA A 113 -7.71 -7.15 -21.25
N GLU A 114 -8.42 -8.13 -20.71
CA GLU A 114 -8.55 -9.48 -21.28
C GLU A 114 -9.22 -9.49 -22.66
N ASN A 115 -10.24 -8.64 -22.88
CA ASN A 115 -10.93 -8.57 -24.18
C ASN A 115 -10.09 -7.81 -25.20
N ILE A 116 -9.55 -6.66 -24.81
CA ILE A 116 -8.70 -5.83 -25.68
C ILE A 116 -7.46 -6.61 -26.12
N ILE A 117 -6.73 -7.24 -25.19
CA ILE A 117 -5.52 -7.98 -25.52
C ILE A 117 -5.88 -9.18 -26.42
N LYS A 118 -6.98 -9.90 -26.14
CA LYS A 118 -7.45 -11.00 -26.99
C LYS A 118 -7.76 -10.56 -28.42
N GLU A 119 -8.41 -9.42 -28.59
CA GLU A 119 -8.72 -8.85 -29.92
C GLU A 119 -7.43 -8.47 -30.66
N LEU A 120 -6.53 -7.76 -29.98
CA LEU A 120 -5.26 -7.33 -30.57
C LEU A 120 -4.34 -8.50 -30.91
N VAL A 121 -4.31 -9.57 -30.10
CA VAL A 121 -3.55 -10.79 -30.42
C VAL A 121 -3.95 -11.33 -31.80
N LYS A 122 -5.24 -11.31 -32.14
CA LYS A 122 -5.74 -11.73 -33.45
C LYS A 122 -5.42 -10.73 -34.54
N GLU A 123 -5.63 -9.45 -34.27
CA GLU A 123 -5.41 -8.36 -35.23
C GLU A 123 -3.96 -8.31 -35.72
N VAL A 124 -2.99 -8.34 -34.79
CA VAL A 124 -1.55 -8.26 -35.14
C VAL A 124 -0.89 -9.63 -35.30
N LYS A 125 -1.65 -10.72 -35.18
CA LYS A 125 -1.18 -12.11 -35.19
C LYS A 125 0.00 -12.31 -34.23
N ALA A 126 -0.18 -11.85 -32.99
CA ALA A 126 0.87 -11.94 -31.98
C ALA A 126 1.17 -13.39 -31.61
N THR A 127 2.46 -13.75 -31.58
CA THR A 127 2.92 -15.05 -31.06
C THR A 127 3.22 -14.98 -29.57
N ASP A 128 3.51 -13.79 -29.05
CA ASP A 128 3.96 -13.61 -27.68
C ASP A 128 3.31 -12.37 -27.04
N VAL A 129 2.91 -12.48 -25.78
CA VAL A 129 2.45 -11.34 -24.95
C VAL A 129 3.37 -11.18 -23.75
N PHE A 130 4.07 -10.05 -23.70
CA PHE A 130 5.01 -9.70 -22.64
C PHE A 130 4.29 -8.92 -21.53
N ILE A 131 4.40 -9.42 -20.30
CA ILE A 131 3.70 -8.87 -19.13
C ILE A 131 4.68 -8.77 -17.95
N GLU A 132 4.81 -7.58 -17.36
CA GLU A 132 5.57 -7.42 -16.11
C GLU A 132 4.88 -8.20 -14.96
N GLU A 133 5.67 -8.91 -14.16
CA GLU A 133 5.19 -9.58 -12.94
C GLU A 133 4.85 -8.56 -11.85
N GLU A 134 3.67 -8.73 -11.26
CA GLU A 134 3.09 -7.78 -10.31
C GLU A 134 2.90 -8.40 -8.94
N VAL A 135 3.00 -7.58 -7.89
CA VAL A 135 2.79 -8.03 -6.50
C VAL A 135 1.41 -7.70 -5.97
N GLU A 136 0.73 -6.69 -6.50
CA GLU A 136 -0.58 -6.28 -5.99
C GLU A 136 -1.65 -7.32 -6.30
N TYR A 137 -2.49 -7.62 -5.32
CA TYR A 137 -3.50 -8.68 -5.42
C TYR A 137 -4.43 -8.46 -6.63
N GLU A 138 -5.04 -7.28 -6.74
CA GLU A 138 -5.95 -6.93 -7.84
C GLU A 138 -5.27 -7.02 -9.21
N MET A 139 -4.02 -6.56 -9.31
CA MET A 139 -3.27 -6.62 -10.57
C MET A 139 -2.94 -8.06 -10.96
N ARG A 140 -2.60 -8.90 -9.99
CA ARG A 140 -2.37 -10.33 -10.22
C ARG A 140 -3.66 -11.06 -10.61
N GLN A 141 -4.81 -10.69 -10.03
CA GLN A 141 -6.11 -11.21 -10.46
C GLN A 141 -6.38 -10.82 -11.91
N LEU A 142 -6.19 -9.54 -12.26
CA LEU A 142 -6.35 -9.06 -13.63
C LEU A 142 -5.46 -9.81 -14.62
N ILE A 143 -4.17 -9.94 -14.32
CA ILE A 143 -3.22 -10.72 -15.14
C ILE A 143 -3.67 -12.18 -15.24
N GLY A 144 -4.17 -12.78 -14.14
CA GLY A 144 -4.74 -14.13 -14.15
C GLY A 144 -5.89 -14.29 -15.14
N VAL A 145 -6.84 -13.35 -15.15
CA VAL A 145 -7.98 -13.33 -16.08
C VAL A 145 -7.53 -13.17 -17.53
N VAL A 146 -6.56 -12.27 -17.79
CA VAL A 146 -5.96 -12.11 -19.12
C VAL A 146 -5.34 -13.43 -19.59
N LYS A 147 -4.54 -14.09 -18.73
CA LYS A 147 -3.90 -15.37 -19.06
C LYS A 147 -4.91 -16.46 -19.38
N GLU A 148 -5.89 -16.66 -18.52
CA GLU A 148 -6.94 -17.69 -18.72
C GLU A 148 -7.74 -17.44 -20.02
N THR A 149 -8.03 -16.17 -20.30
CA THR A 149 -8.73 -15.77 -21.53
C THR A 149 -7.90 -16.08 -22.78
N LEU A 150 -6.61 -15.77 -22.75
CA LEU A 150 -5.69 -16.03 -23.85
C LEU A 150 -5.47 -17.53 -24.07
N GLU A 151 -5.23 -18.30 -23.00
CA GLU A 151 -5.05 -19.77 -23.04
C GLU A 151 -6.29 -20.48 -23.59
N THR A 152 -7.49 -20.02 -23.23
CA THR A 152 -8.74 -20.59 -23.76
C THR A 152 -8.91 -20.28 -25.26
N SER A 153 -8.42 -19.13 -25.72
CA SER A 153 -8.54 -18.70 -27.12
C SER A 153 -7.46 -19.25 -28.06
N SER A 154 -6.26 -19.54 -27.56
CA SER A 154 -5.10 -19.99 -28.36
C SER A 154 -5.22 -21.43 -28.83
N SER A 155 -6.05 -22.25 -28.17
CA SER A 155 -6.37 -23.62 -28.58
C SER A 155 -6.94 -23.76 -30.01
N LEU A 156 -7.26 -22.64 -30.68
CA LEU A 156 -7.89 -22.60 -31.99
C LEU A 156 -7.00 -22.03 -33.12
N ASP A 157 -5.91 -21.28 -32.87
CA ASP A 157 -5.24 -20.47 -33.92
C ASP A 157 -3.70 -20.35 -33.83
N GLY A 158 -3.02 -21.13 -32.99
CA GLY A 158 -1.53 -21.19 -32.94
C GLY A 158 -0.95 -21.15 -31.51
N ASN A 159 0.35 -21.41 -31.38
CA ASN A 159 1.05 -21.35 -30.09
C ASN A 159 1.30 -19.88 -29.70
N LEU A 160 0.38 -19.31 -28.92
CA LEU A 160 0.55 -18.03 -28.22
C LEU A 160 1.27 -18.26 -26.89
N ASP A 161 2.42 -17.64 -26.69
CA ASP A 161 3.19 -17.71 -25.45
C ASP A 161 3.01 -16.45 -24.59
N ILE A 162 2.86 -16.63 -23.27
CA ILE A 162 2.78 -15.52 -22.31
C ILE A 162 4.11 -15.40 -21.58
N VAL A 163 4.83 -14.31 -21.84
CA VAL A 163 6.18 -14.07 -21.32
C VAL A 163 6.12 -13.12 -20.13
N MET A 164 6.22 -13.70 -18.93
CA MET A 164 6.33 -12.92 -17.70
C MET A 164 7.77 -12.43 -17.52
N TRP A 165 7.96 -11.15 -17.19
CA TRP A 165 9.28 -10.57 -16.97
C TRP A 165 9.32 -9.68 -15.72
N ARG A 166 10.54 -9.30 -15.29
CA ARG A 166 10.80 -8.42 -14.14
C ARG A 166 11.96 -7.47 -14.42
N THR A 167 12.04 -6.39 -13.63
CA THR A 167 13.23 -5.53 -13.52
C THR A 167 14.06 -5.95 -12.30
N PRO A 168 15.05 -6.87 -12.42
CA PRO A 168 15.78 -7.36 -11.25
C PRO A 168 16.70 -6.27 -10.69
N PHE A 169 16.44 -5.81 -9.47
CA PHE A 169 17.35 -4.91 -8.78
C PHE A 169 18.59 -5.65 -8.26
N TYR A 170 18.41 -6.86 -7.74
CA TYR A 170 19.47 -7.77 -7.31
C TYR A 170 19.49 -9.03 -8.19
N ASP A 171 20.66 -9.64 -8.39
CA ASP A 171 20.79 -10.93 -9.08
C ASP A 171 20.35 -12.10 -8.18
N ILE A 172 19.02 -12.29 -8.09
CA ILE A 172 18.40 -13.37 -7.34
C ILE A 172 17.89 -14.43 -8.32
N LYS A 173 18.58 -15.58 -8.36
CA LYS A 173 18.25 -16.69 -9.25
C LYS A 173 16.91 -17.33 -8.89
N GLU A 174 16.74 -17.68 -7.62
CA GLU A 174 15.50 -18.26 -7.11
C GLU A 174 14.97 -17.47 -5.91
N LEU A 175 13.74 -16.99 -6.01
CA LEU A 175 13.07 -16.29 -4.92
C LEU A 175 12.89 -17.16 -3.65
N LYS A 176 12.97 -18.50 -3.77
CA LYS A 176 12.94 -19.41 -2.62
C LYS A 176 14.19 -19.29 -1.74
N GLU A 177 15.32 -18.91 -2.32
CA GLU A 177 16.58 -18.71 -1.62
C GLU A 177 16.64 -17.38 -0.87
N LEU A 178 15.69 -16.48 -1.13
CA LEU A 178 15.60 -15.20 -0.41
C LEU A 178 15.48 -15.49 1.09
N PRO A 179 16.32 -14.92 1.96
CA PRO A 179 16.23 -15.13 3.40
C PRO A 179 14.93 -14.54 3.97
N ALA A 180 14.56 -15.00 5.16
CA ALA A 180 13.38 -14.47 5.85
C ALA A 180 13.63 -13.06 6.41
N SER A 181 14.85 -12.77 6.88
CA SER A 181 15.18 -11.49 7.54
C SER A 181 16.02 -10.57 6.66
N TYR A 182 15.84 -9.26 6.83
CA TYR A 182 16.64 -8.26 6.12
C TYR A 182 18.12 -8.31 6.52
N ASN A 183 18.43 -8.63 7.77
CA ASN A 183 19.82 -8.78 8.21
C ASN A 183 20.53 -9.90 7.46
N ASP A 184 19.87 -11.05 7.28
CA ASP A 184 20.45 -12.15 6.53
C ASP A 184 20.53 -11.82 5.04
N PHE A 185 19.55 -11.09 4.50
CA PHE A 185 19.63 -10.52 3.15
C PHE A 185 20.88 -9.65 2.98
N LYS A 186 21.16 -8.73 3.91
CA LYS A 186 22.38 -7.91 3.87
C LYS A 186 23.66 -8.73 4.00
N LYS A 187 23.65 -9.84 4.74
CA LYS A 187 24.80 -10.75 4.85
C LYS A 187 25.15 -11.44 3.52
N MET A 188 24.18 -11.59 2.60
CA MET A 188 24.43 -12.13 1.26
C MET A 188 25.30 -11.19 0.40
N LYS A 189 25.38 -9.89 0.74
CA LYS A 189 26.18 -8.88 0.03
C LYS A 189 25.90 -8.82 -1.48
N LEU A 190 24.62 -8.99 -1.86
CA LEU A 190 24.19 -8.88 -3.24
C LEU A 190 24.41 -7.44 -3.73
N LEU A 191 25.07 -7.30 -4.88
CA LEU A 191 25.26 -6.02 -5.53
C LEU A 191 24.04 -5.69 -6.40
N PRO A 192 23.54 -4.44 -6.38
CA PRO A 192 22.54 -4.00 -7.32
C PRO A 192 23.03 -4.13 -8.76
N THR A 193 22.17 -4.59 -9.65
CA THR A 193 22.50 -4.72 -11.08
C THR A 193 22.53 -3.34 -11.75
N SER A 194 23.27 -3.22 -12.86
CA SER A 194 23.28 -1.97 -13.63
C SER A 194 22.01 -1.82 -14.48
N PRO A 195 21.52 -0.58 -14.69
CA PRO A 195 20.44 -0.34 -15.63
C PRO A 195 20.77 -0.86 -17.03
N THR A 196 19.76 -1.40 -17.70
CA THR A 196 19.83 -1.85 -19.09
C THR A 196 19.65 -0.67 -20.04
N HIS A 197 20.37 -0.68 -21.16
CA HIS A 197 20.23 0.35 -22.19
C HIS A 197 18.82 0.31 -22.81
N PRO A 198 18.26 1.47 -23.21
CA PRO A 198 16.99 1.52 -23.92
C PRO A 198 17.03 0.65 -25.17
N ALA A 199 15.99 -0.15 -25.36
CA ALA A 199 15.86 -1.02 -26.51
C ALA A 199 15.56 -0.18 -27.76
N THR A 200 16.16 -0.52 -28.90
CA THR A 200 15.72 0.01 -30.20
C THR A 200 14.60 -0.87 -30.73
N LEU A 201 13.43 -0.27 -30.98
CA LEU A 201 12.32 -0.99 -31.57
C LEU A 201 12.49 -1.18 -33.08
N PRO A 202 12.11 -2.35 -33.63
CA PRO A 202 12.09 -2.54 -35.07
C PRO A 202 11.01 -1.65 -35.69
N VAL A 203 11.41 -0.84 -36.68
CA VAL A 203 10.49 0.01 -37.43
C VAL A 203 9.58 -0.86 -38.29
N ALA A 204 8.27 -0.72 -38.11
CA ALA A 204 7.28 -1.38 -38.93
C ALA A 204 6.20 -0.38 -39.34
N GLU A 205 6.14 -0.06 -40.63
CA GLU A 205 5.01 0.68 -41.20
C GLU A 205 3.76 -0.19 -41.09
N THR A 206 2.84 0.22 -40.22
CA THR A 206 1.59 -0.51 -39.95
C THR A 206 0.44 0.50 -39.87
N GLU A 207 -0.59 0.28 -40.67
CA GLU A 207 -1.84 1.05 -40.64
C GLU A 207 -2.73 0.56 -39.48
N LEU A 208 -2.26 0.73 -38.24
CA LEU A 208 -3.03 0.41 -37.04
C LEU A 208 -3.67 1.68 -36.46
N ASP A 209 -4.88 1.55 -35.90
CA ASP A 209 -5.46 2.61 -35.09
C ASP A 209 -4.78 2.64 -33.71
N TRP A 210 -3.86 3.58 -33.50
CA TRP A 210 -3.14 3.70 -32.23
C TRP A 210 -4.00 4.24 -31.08
N GLY A 211 -5.19 4.79 -31.35
CA GLY A 211 -6.05 5.44 -30.37
C GLY A 211 -5.50 6.80 -29.89
N PRO A 212 -6.34 7.81 -29.62
CA PRO A 212 -5.88 9.08 -29.06
C PRO A 212 -5.38 8.92 -27.61
N LEU A 213 -4.55 9.87 -27.14
CA LEU A 213 -4.32 10.01 -25.71
C LEU A 213 -5.59 10.63 -25.11
N PRO A 214 -6.15 10.05 -24.04
CA PRO A 214 -7.33 10.62 -23.42
C PRO A 214 -7.01 11.90 -22.66
N SER A 215 -8.02 12.75 -22.51
CA SER A 215 -8.02 13.84 -21.56
C SER A 215 -8.34 13.36 -20.14
N PHE A 216 -8.10 14.21 -19.15
CA PHE A 216 -8.49 13.92 -17.77
C PHE A 216 -10.01 13.72 -17.64
N SER A 217 -10.82 14.48 -18.37
CA SER A 217 -12.29 14.29 -18.39
C SER A 217 -12.68 12.93 -18.96
N ASP A 218 -12.05 12.49 -20.06
CA ASP A 218 -12.39 11.19 -20.66
C ASP A 218 -12.16 10.04 -19.68
N ILE A 219 -11.08 10.10 -18.89
CA ILE A 219 -10.80 9.10 -17.86
C ILE A 219 -11.82 9.18 -16.72
N ARG A 220 -12.22 10.39 -16.30
CA ARG A 220 -13.21 10.56 -15.23
C ARG A 220 -14.57 10.06 -15.64
N ASP A 221 -15.02 10.41 -16.83
CA ASP A 221 -16.28 9.95 -17.39
C ASP A 221 -16.29 8.42 -17.48
N PHE A 222 -15.20 7.82 -17.98
CA PHE A 222 -15.04 6.36 -17.96
C PHE A 222 -15.10 5.78 -16.55
N ILE A 223 -14.39 6.34 -15.57
CA ILE A 223 -14.44 5.87 -14.19
C ILE A 223 -15.88 5.94 -13.65
N GLU A 224 -16.58 7.04 -13.90
CA GLU A 224 -17.94 7.29 -13.39
C GLU A 224 -19.02 6.42 -14.04
N GLU A 225 -18.91 6.09 -15.34
CA GLU A 225 -19.85 5.22 -16.07
C GLU A 225 -20.08 3.87 -15.38
N ARG A 226 -19.06 3.33 -14.71
CA ARG A 226 -19.14 2.03 -14.00
C ARG A 226 -19.42 2.14 -12.51
N ILE A 227 -19.29 3.34 -11.93
CA ILE A 227 -19.45 3.54 -10.49
C ILE A 227 -20.94 3.73 -10.18
N GLY A 228 -21.56 2.73 -9.58
CA GLY A 228 -22.89 2.89 -9.01
C GLY A 228 -22.92 3.98 -7.92
N LYS A 229 -24.07 4.66 -7.74
CA LYS A 229 -24.26 5.81 -6.82
C LYS A 229 -23.66 5.62 -5.40
N SER A 230 -23.67 4.40 -4.86
CA SER A 230 -23.07 4.08 -3.55
C SER A 230 -21.55 4.28 -3.53
N LYS A 231 -20.82 3.82 -4.56
CA LYS A 231 -19.35 3.95 -4.68
C LYS A 231 -18.87 5.39 -4.87
N VAL A 232 -19.68 6.26 -5.48
CA VAL A 232 -19.40 7.71 -5.55
C VAL A 232 -19.32 8.31 -4.14
N SER A 233 -20.26 7.95 -3.25
CA SER A 233 -20.27 8.45 -1.88
C SER A 233 -19.05 8.01 -1.06
N TRP A 234 -18.53 6.79 -1.29
CA TRP A 234 -17.34 6.29 -0.62
C TRP A 234 -16.07 7.04 -1.07
N ASN A 235 -15.95 7.37 -2.35
CA ASN A 235 -14.82 8.14 -2.86
C ASN A 235 -14.75 9.56 -2.29
N LEU A 236 -15.90 10.21 -2.02
CA LEU A 236 -15.91 11.50 -1.33
C LEU A 236 -15.29 11.42 0.08
N MET A 237 -15.40 10.29 0.78
CA MET A 237 -14.82 10.12 2.13
C MET A 237 -13.30 10.10 2.13
N LYS A 238 -12.68 9.72 1.00
CA LYS A 238 -11.21 9.72 0.83
C LYS A 238 -10.64 11.13 0.65
N GLY A 239 -11.42 12.04 0.09
CA GLY A 239 -10.98 13.39 -0.29
C GLY A 239 -10.69 14.32 0.89
N LYS A 240 -11.22 14.03 2.08
CA LYS A 240 -10.96 14.81 3.30
C LYS A 240 -10.00 14.05 4.24
N SER A 241 -8.98 14.74 4.74
CA SER A 241 -8.10 14.17 5.77
C SER A 241 -8.80 14.06 7.12
N ALA A 242 -8.35 13.14 7.96
CA ALA A 242 -8.85 12.97 9.32
C ALA A 242 -8.71 14.26 10.13
N GLU A 243 -7.60 14.98 9.95
CA GLU A 243 -7.33 16.24 10.64
C GLU A 243 -8.35 17.33 10.28
N VAL A 244 -8.74 17.43 9.00
CA VAL A 244 -9.76 18.39 8.55
C VAL A 244 -11.12 18.04 9.17
N ILE A 245 -11.51 16.76 9.18
CA ILE A 245 -12.77 16.30 9.78
C ILE A 245 -12.79 16.59 11.28
N LEU A 246 -11.68 16.31 11.98
CA LEU A 246 -11.53 16.62 13.41
C LEU A 246 -11.68 18.11 13.68
N LYS A 247 -10.99 18.97 12.92
CA LYS A 247 -11.11 20.44 13.04
C LYS A 247 -12.54 20.91 12.79
N GLU A 248 -13.22 20.36 11.78
CA GLU A 248 -14.63 20.65 11.50
C GLU A 248 -15.54 20.24 12.68
N ASN A 249 -15.35 19.04 13.23
CA ASN A 249 -16.13 18.53 14.36
C ASN A 249 -15.91 19.37 15.64
N PHE A 250 -14.66 19.68 15.97
CA PHE A 250 -14.33 20.51 17.13
C PHE A 250 -14.81 21.95 17.03
N SER A 251 -14.83 22.51 15.81
CA SER A 251 -15.41 23.83 15.54
C SER A 251 -16.91 23.83 15.82
N LYS A 252 -17.63 22.80 15.36
CA LYS A 252 -19.08 22.62 15.64
C LYS A 252 -19.35 22.54 17.15
N LEU A 253 -18.57 21.76 17.89
CA LEU A 253 -18.69 21.62 19.34
C LEU A 253 -18.41 22.91 20.13
N SER A 254 -17.49 23.74 19.65
CA SER A 254 -17.12 24.99 20.33
C SER A 254 -18.02 26.18 19.98
N GLY A 255 -18.98 26.03 19.06
CA GLY A 255 -19.81 27.12 18.55
C GLY A 255 -19.02 28.17 17.75
N THR A 256 -17.74 27.93 17.48
CA THR A 256 -16.88 28.82 16.71
C THR A 256 -17.03 28.46 15.23
N LYS A 257 -17.36 29.43 14.37
CA LYS A 257 -17.23 29.18 12.93
C LYS A 257 -15.80 28.71 12.65
N PRO A 258 -15.58 27.60 11.95
CA PRO A 258 -14.24 27.20 11.58
C PRO A 258 -13.61 28.40 10.87
N LYS A 259 -12.50 28.91 11.40
CA LYS A 259 -11.61 29.75 10.60
C LYS A 259 -11.12 28.81 9.52
N PHE A 260 -11.78 28.84 8.37
CA PHE A 260 -11.19 28.31 7.16
C PHE A 260 -9.87 29.06 7.04
N LEU A 261 -8.76 28.38 7.33
CA LEU A 261 -7.61 28.55 6.48
C LEU A 261 -8.17 28.17 5.12
N ASN A 262 -8.53 29.20 4.34
CA ASN A 262 -8.47 29.07 2.91
C ASN A 262 -7.04 28.58 2.65
N VAL A 263 -6.86 27.26 2.62
CA VAL A 263 -6.03 26.69 1.58
C VAL A 263 -6.83 27.01 0.32
N GLU A 264 -6.81 28.28 -0.07
CA GLU A 264 -6.82 28.59 -1.48
C GLU A 264 -5.75 27.65 -2.00
N SER A 265 -6.18 26.65 -2.77
CA SER A 265 -5.39 26.20 -3.88
C SER A 265 -5.12 27.48 -4.67
N ASN A 266 -4.10 28.24 -4.25
CA ASN A 266 -3.38 29.11 -5.13
C ASN A 266 -3.09 28.16 -6.28
N GLU A 267 -3.84 28.30 -7.37
CA GLU A 267 -3.46 27.72 -8.65
C GLU A 267 -2.09 28.33 -8.90
N ARG A 268 -1.06 27.64 -8.42
CA ARG A 268 0.31 28.11 -8.48
C ARG A 268 0.59 28.13 -9.97
N ARG A 269 0.82 29.35 -10.46
CA ARG A 269 1.09 29.61 -11.87
C ARG A 269 2.17 28.62 -12.32
N ARG A 270 1.77 27.63 -13.13
CA ARG A 270 2.65 26.55 -13.59
C ARG A 270 3.82 27.21 -14.31
N LEU A 271 5.04 26.99 -13.83
CA LEU A 271 6.24 27.41 -14.55
C LEU A 271 6.28 26.67 -15.88
N ASP A 272 6.59 27.38 -16.96
CA ASP A 272 6.77 26.77 -18.26
C ASP A 272 7.87 25.71 -18.16
N LYS A 273 7.56 24.46 -18.52
CA LYS A 273 8.42 23.26 -18.37
C LYS A 273 8.69 22.76 -16.93
N SER A 274 7.84 23.07 -15.95
CA SER A 274 7.96 22.49 -14.60
C SER A 274 7.86 20.95 -14.61
N VAL A 275 8.68 20.30 -13.77
CA VAL A 275 8.60 18.86 -13.50
C VAL A 275 7.46 18.50 -12.52
N PHE A 276 6.88 19.50 -11.86
CA PHE A 276 5.73 19.31 -10.96
C PHE A 276 4.43 19.50 -11.73
N VAL A 277 4.05 18.45 -12.46
CA VAL A 277 3.04 18.53 -13.53
C VAL A 277 1.59 18.53 -13.03
N THR A 278 1.34 18.13 -11.78
CA THR A 278 -0.01 18.07 -11.20
C THR A 278 -0.49 19.45 -10.73
N ARG A 279 -1.80 19.60 -10.54
CA ARG A 279 -2.38 20.83 -9.98
C ARG A 279 -1.87 21.18 -8.58
N LYS A 280 -1.61 20.16 -7.74
CA LYS A 280 -1.02 20.37 -6.41
C LYS A 280 0.43 20.84 -6.49
N GLY A 281 1.15 20.45 -7.53
CA GLY A 281 2.53 20.86 -7.75
C GLY A 281 3.45 20.41 -6.62
N ASP A 282 3.32 19.19 -6.12
CA ASP A 282 4.11 18.65 -5.02
C ASP A 282 4.77 17.32 -5.36
N ILE A 283 4.49 16.78 -6.55
CA ILE A 283 5.00 15.49 -7.01
C ILE A 283 5.75 15.67 -8.34
N VAL A 284 6.92 15.03 -8.44
CA VAL A 284 7.71 14.95 -9.67
C VAL A 284 6.98 14.07 -10.67
N GLY A 285 6.74 14.58 -11.87
CA GLY A 285 6.11 13.85 -12.96
C GLY A 285 6.68 14.22 -14.32
N GLY A 286 5.94 13.83 -15.37
CA GLY A 286 6.44 13.88 -16.74
C GLY A 286 7.19 12.60 -17.11
N GLY A 287 8.08 12.72 -18.09
CA GLY A 287 8.84 11.63 -18.66
C GLY A 287 10.06 11.17 -17.90
N THR A 288 10.67 10.07 -18.35
CA THR A 288 11.92 9.52 -17.79
C THR A 288 13.00 10.61 -17.67
N ASN A 289 13.20 11.39 -18.74
CA ASN A 289 14.22 12.45 -18.79
C ASN A 289 13.93 13.60 -17.80
N SER A 290 12.66 14.00 -17.68
CA SER A 290 12.24 15.04 -16.73
C SER A 290 12.48 14.59 -15.29
N VAL A 291 12.09 13.36 -14.97
CA VAL A 291 12.29 12.74 -13.65
C VAL A 291 13.78 12.57 -13.34
N LEU A 292 14.60 12.16 -14.31
CA LEU A 292 16.06 12.06 -14.16
C LEU A 292 16.72 13.43 -13.92
N ASN A 293 16.30 14.47 -14.63
CA ASN A 293 16.80 15.83 -14.40
C ASN A 293 16.41 16.33 -12.99
N ALA A 294 15.19 16.04 -12.53
CA ALA A 294 14.78 16.35 -11.17
C ALA A 294 15.57 15.55 -10.12
N LEU A 295 15.87 14.27 -10.39
CA LEU A 295 16.72 13.45 -9.53
C LEU A 295 18.13 14.04 -9.45
N ALA A 296 18.71 14.48 -10.56
CA ALA A 296 20.02 15.13 -10.58
C ALA A 296 20.04 16.41 -9.74
N ALA A 297 18.95 17.19 -9.76
CA ALA A 297 18.75 18.36 -8.90
C ALA A 297 18.63 17.96 -7.42
N TYR A 298 17.83 16.92 -7.11
CA TYR A 298 17.64 16.40 -5.76
C TYR A 298 18.97 15.97 -5.12
N LEU A 299 19.78 15.20 -5.85
CA LEU A 299 21.08 14.73 -5.39
C LEU A 299 22.09 15.87 -5.15
N ARG A 300 21.85 17.06 -5.72
CA ARG A 300 22.72 18.24 -5.61
C ARG A 300 22.11 19.36 -4.76
N TYR A 301 21.15 19.01 -3.90
CA TYR A 301 20.37 19.97 -3.12
C TYR A 301 21.24 21.00 -2.36
N LEU A 302 22.35 20.57 -1.76
CA LEU A 302 23.21 21.45 -0.96
C LEU A 302 24.38 22.09 -1.74
N GLU A 303 24.47 21.90 -3.06
CA GLU A 303 25.54 22.48 -3.89
C GLU A 303 25.17 23.86 -4.46
N GLY A 304 23.90 24.27 -4.35
CA GLY A 304 23.39 25.48 -4.98
C GLY A 304 23.29 25.36 -6.51
N THR A 305 22.42 26.14 -7.12
CA THR A 305 22.23 26.12 -8.58
C THR A 305 21.70 27.44 -9.10
N ALA A 306 22.18 27.85 -10.28
CA ALA A 306 21.66 28.99 -11.03
C ALA A 306 20.55 28.58 -12.02
N ARG A 307 20.23 27.28 -12.13
CA ARG A 307 19.18 26.80 -13.02
C ARG A 307 17.82 26.88 -12.34
N ASP A 308 16.89 27.61 -12.95
CA ASP A 308 15.53 27.81 -12.42
C ASP A 308 14.78 26.50 -12.17
N ASP A 309 14.93 25.52 -13.07
CA ASP A 309 14.28 24.21 -12.96
C ASP A 309 14.76 23.41 -11.74
N TRP A 310 16.05 23.53 -11.39
CA TRP A 310 16.60 22.89 -10.20
C TRP A 310 16.26 23.66 -8.91
N GLN A 311 16.16 24.99 -8.98
CA GLN A 311 15.72 25.80 -7.84
C GLN A 311 14.29 25.44 -7.41
N GLU A 312 13.40 25.18 -8.37
CA GLU A 312 12.04 24.70 -8.08
C GLU A 312 12.08 23.35 -7.34
N VAL A 313 12.89 22.39 -7.80
CA VAL A 313 13.05 21.09 -7.12
C VAL A 313 13.58 21.28 -5.69
N HIS A 314 14.57 22.15 -5.50
CA HIS A 314 15.13 22.45 -4.17
C HIS A 314 14.11 23.10 -3.24
N GLU A 315 13.24 23.97 -3.75
CA GLU A 315 12.14 24.55 -2.98
C GLU A 315 11.12 23.50 -2.55
N ARG A 316 10.70 22.63 -3.48
CA ARG A 316 9.73 21.57 -3.18
C ARG A 316 10.31 20.53 -2.22
N LEU A 317 11.59 20.22 -2.34
CA LEU A 317 12.33 19.40 -1.38
C LEU A 317 12.23 19.98 0.02
N ARG A 318 12.58 21.26 0.22
CA ARG A 318 12.47 21.92 1.54
C ARG A 318 11.08 21.81 2.15
N ASN A 319 10.06 22.01 1.34
CA ASN A 319 8.67 21.97 1.79
C ASN A 319 8.22 20.54 2.13
N ALA A 320 8.76 19.53 1.45
CA ALA A 320 8.45 18.12 1.67
C ALA A 320 9.34 17.45 2.74
N GLU A 321 10.41 18.10 3.19
CA GLU A 321 11.38 17.57 4.15
C GLU A 321 10.83 17.62 5.60
N THR A 322 9.84 16.79 5.90
CA THR A 322 9.27 16.71 7.27
C THR A 322 10.23 16.09 8.28
N ARG A 323 11.19 15.30 7.79
CA ARG A 323 12.31 14.69 8.51
C ARG A 323 13.38 14.30 7.50
N GLU A 324 14.62 14.15 7.96
CA GLU A 324 15.77 13.84 7.10
C GLU A 324 15.50 12.64 6.17
N GLY A 325 15.59 12.88 4.86
CA GLY A 325 15.38 11.94 3.76
C GLY A 325 13.92 11.70 3.36
N ALA A 326 12.93 12.29 4.03
CA ALA A 326 11.51 12.00 3.74
C ALA A 326 11.04 12.62 2.43
N SER A 327 11.66 13.72 2.01
CA SER A 327 11.32 14.42 0.76
C SER A 327 11.45 13.52 -0.46
N PHE A 328 12.42 12.59 -0.50
CA PHE A 328 12.63 11.73 -1.66
C PHE A 328 11.36 10.94 -2.00
N THR A 329 10.81 10.24 -1.01
CA THR A 329 9.64 9.38 -1.19
C THR A 329 8.40 10.22 -1.52
N SER A 330 8.26 11.39 -0.89
CA SER A 330 7.15 12.31 -1.17
C SER A 330 7.17 12.84 -2.60
N LEU A 331 8.35 13.23 -3.10
CA LEU A 331 8.50 13.86 -4.42
C LEU A 331 8.54 12.84 -5.56
N PHE A 332 9.29 11.75 -5.40
CA PHE A 332 9.58 10.77 -6.47
C PHE A 332 8.79 9.46 -6.35
N GLY A 333 8.14 9.21 -5.20
CA GLY A 333 7.39 7.97 -4.96
C GLY A 333 6.36 7.66 -6.03
N PRO A 334 5.50 8.61 -6.45
CA PRO A 334 4.52 8.37 -7.51
C PRO A 334 5.14 8.07 -8.88
N ALA A 335 6.25 8.73 -9.25
CA ALA A 335 6.99 8.42 -10.48
C ALA A 335 7.56 6.99 -10.46
N LEU A 336 8.10 6.55 -9.32
CA LEU A 336 8.54 5.17 -9.10
C LEU A 336 7.38 4.16 -9.12
N CYS A 337 6.18 4.56 -8.68
CA CYS A 337 4.98 3.70 -8.71
C CYS A 337 4.39 3.54 -10.11
N LEU A 338 4.47 4.58 -10.95
CA LEU A 338 4.10 4.52 -12.37
C LEU A 338 5.21 3.89 -13.23
N GLY A 339 6.42 3.74 -12.68
CA GLY A 339 7.57 3.18 -13.37
C GLY A 339 8.13 4.06 -14.48
N THR A 340 7.90 5.38 -14.42
CA THR A 340 8.55 6.35 -15.32
C THR A 340 10.05 6.42 -15.10
N ILE A 341 10.51 6.03 -13.91
CA ILE A 341 11.91 5.74 -13.62
C ILE A 341 11.99 4.43 -12.85
N SER A 342 13.00 3.61 -13.13
CA SER A 342 13.21 2.37 -12.38
C SER A 342 13.94 2.64 -11.06
N ARG A 343 13.65 1.82 -10.04
CA ARG A 343 14.39 1.81 -8.77
C ARG A 343 15.90 1.64 -8.99
N ARG A 344 16.25 0.76 -9.94
CA ARG A 344 17.63 0.44 -10.32
C ARG A 344 18.35 1.66 -10.89
N THR A 345 17.70 2.44 -11.75
CA THR A 345 18.25 3.69 -12.30
C THR A 345 18.46 4.74 -11.22
N VAL A 346 17.49 4.93 -10.31
CA VAL A 346 17.66 5.85 -9.18
C VAL A 346 18.90 5.49 -8.36
N HIS A 347 19.02 4.22 -7.97
CA HIS A 347 20.17 3.74 -7.20
C HIS A 347 21.48 3.95 -7.98
N TYR A 348 21.51 3.60 -9.26
CA TYR A 348 22.69 3.77 -10.11
C TYR A 348 23.14 5.25 -10.18
N GLU A 349 22.24 6.18 -10.45
CA GLU A 349 22.56 7.61 -10.54
C GLU A 349 23.00 8.19 -9.18
N ALA A 350 22.39 7.77 -8.07
CA ALA A 350 22.79 8.20 -6.74
C ALA A 350 24.24 7.76 -6.41
N ILE A 351 24.57 6.48 -6.65
CA ILE A 351 25.91 5.95 -6.40
C ILE A 351 26.95 6.50 -7.38
N LYS A 352 26.58 6.67 -8.66
CA LYS A 352 27.44 7.28 -9.67
C LYS A 352 27.84 8.69 -9.26
N TYR A 353 26.87 9.51 -8.89
CA TYR A 353 27.13 10.88 -8.43
C TYR A 353 28.02 10.91 -7.18
N GLU A 354 27.80 10.03 -6.20
CA GLU A 354 28.64 9.96 -5.00
C GLU A 354 30.10 9.63 -5.33
N ARG A 355 30.33 8.67 -6.24
CA ARG A 355 31.68 8.30 -6.70
C ARG A 355 32.35 9.45 -7.45
N GLU A 356 31.64 10.11 -8.37
CA GLU A 356 32.18 11.24 -9.14
C GLU A 356 32.62 12.39 -8.23
N ARG A 357 31.82 12.70 -7.20
CA ARG A 357 32.10 13.76 -6.22
C ARG A 357 33.35 13.48 -5.38
N ASN A 358 33.56 12.23 -4.98
CA ASN A 358 34.58 11.84 -4.02
C ASN A 358 35.80 11.18 -4.68
N ALA A 359 36.11 11.55 -5.93
CA ALA A 359 37.23 11.00 -6.70
C ALA A 359 37.27 9.45 -6.76
N GLY A 360 36.10 8.82 -6.77
CA GLY A 360 35.90 7.37 -6.85
C GLY A 360 35.60 6.67 -5.52
N PHE A 361 35.63 7.37 -4.38
CA PHE A 361 35.34 6.79 -3.06
C PHE A 361 33.87 7.00 -2.63
N LEU A 362 33.28 6.07 -1.88
CA LEU A 362 32.01 6.32 -1.19
C LEU A 362 32.34 6.96 0.17
N SER A 363 31.88 8.18 0.42
CA SER A 363 32.16 8.93 1.66
C SER A 363 30.84 9.28 2.34
N PRO A 364 30.60 8.83 3.58
CA PRO A 364 29.41 9.25 4.33
C PRO A 364 29.49 10.73 4.77
N PHE A 365 30.61 11.40 4.53
CA PHE A 365 30.83 12.81 4.88
C PHE A 365 30.80 13.68 3.62
N GLY A 366 29.82 14.59 3.53
CA GLY A 366 29.70 15.56 2.45
C GLY A 366 28.35 16.25 2.41
N TYR A 367 28.30 17.46 1.83
CA TYR A 367 27.08 18.28 1.74
C TYR A 367 25.90 17.54 1.08
N SER A 368 26.13 16.69 0.07
CA SER A 368 25.04 15.97 -0.61
C SER A 368 24.80 14.54 -0.09
N ALA A 369 25.59 14.05 0.88
CA ALA A 369 25.56 12.65 1.32
C ALA A 369 24.18 12.22 1.84
N ALA A 370 23.46 13.11 2.53
CA ALA A 370 22.11 12.84 3.03
C ALA A 370 21.09 12.60 1.90
N SER A 371 21.11 13.41 0.84
CA SER A 371 20.20 13.25 -0.31
C SER A 371 20.50 11.98 -1.11
N VAL A 372 21.78 11.63 -1.28
CA VAL A 372 22.21 10.38 -1.91
C VAL A 372 21.73 9.18 -1.10
N ALA A 373 22.01 9.18 0.22
CA ALA A 373 21.58 8.12 1.11
C ALA A 373 20.06 7.98 1.12
N ALA A 374 19.31 9.08 1.19
CA ALA A 374 17.85 9.07 1.16
C ALA A 374 17.29 8.41 -0.12
N ALA A 375 17.82 8.78 -1.29
CA ALA A 375 17.40 8.20 -2.56
C ALA A 375 17.75 6.70 -2.65
N ALA A 376 18.99 6.33 -2.32
CA ALA A 376 19.47 4.95 -2.40
C ALA A 376 18.77 4.02 -1.38
N ASP A 377 18.65 4.46 -0.13
CA ASP A 377 18.00 3.68 0.93
C ASP A 377 16.50 3.52 0.67
N ALA A 378 15.83 4.53 0.14
CA ALA A 378 14.42 4.45 -0.21
C ALA A 378 14.18 3.35 -1.26
N VAL A 379 14.91 3.34 -2.37
CA VAL A 379 14.70 2.33 -3.42
C VAL A 379 15.16 0.93 -3.02
N CYS A 380 16.21 0.81 -2.18
CA CYS A 380 16.60 -0.48 -1.60
C CYS A 380 15.53 -1.01 -0.63
N SER A 381 14.92 -0.14 0.16
CA SER A 381 13.81 -0.48 1.05
C SER A 381 12.58 -0.94 0.25
N MET A 382 12.17 -0.17 -0.78
CA MET A 382 11.08 -0.55 -1.68
C MET A 382 11.33 -1.91 -2.33
N GLU A 383 12.56 -2.17 -2.75
CA GLU A 383 12.92 -3.45 -3.35
C GLU A 383 12.84 -4.60 -2.35
N TRP A 384 13.34 -4.43 -1.12
CA TRP A 384 13.22 -5.45 -0.07
C TRP A 384 11.76 -5.86 0.17
N PHE A 385 10.85 -4.89 0.31
CA PHE A 385 9.44 -5.18 0.52
C PHE A 385 8.76 -5.79 -0.73
N SER A 386 9.18 -5.40 -1.94
CA SER A 386 8.76 -6.03 -3.19
C SER A 386 9.16 -7.50 -3.26
N LEU A 387 10.40 -7.83 -2.85
CA LEU A 387 10.90 -9.21 -2.79
C LEU A 387 10.18 -10.03 -1.72
N LEU A 388 9.92 -9.45 -0.55
CA LEU A 388 9.11 -10.10 0.50
C LEU A 388 7.69 -10.38 0.01
N ALA A 389 7.06 -9.42 -0.68
CA ALA A 389 5.74 -9.58 -1.28
C ALA A 389 5.75 -10.73 -2.31
N LEU A 390 6.69 -10.74 -3.25
CA LEU A 390 6.85 -11.84 -4.22
C LEU A 390 7.05 -13.19 -3.52
N LYS A 391 7.93 -13.26 -2.51
CA LYS A 391 8.19 -14.51 -1.77
C LYS A 391 6.93 -15.02 -1.07
N SER A 392 6.15 -14.13 -0.44
CA SER A 392 4.92 -14.50 0.26
C SER A 392 3.90 -15.18 -0.67
N GLN A 393 3.94 -14.85 -1.96
CA GLN A 393 3.06 -15.39 -2.98
C GLN A 393 3.52 -16.74 -3.55
N LEU A 394 4.75 -17.16 -3.24
CA LEU A 394 5.25 -18.47 -3.63
C LEU A 394 4.83 -19.57 -2.66
N SER A 395 4.62 -19.23 -1.39
CA SER A 395 4.30 -20.18 -0.34
C SER A 395 2.81 -20.50 -0.37
N LYS A 396 2.47 -21.76 -0.67
CA LYS A 396 1.11 -22.30 -0.54
C LYS A 396 0.87 -22.98 0.82
N GLU A 397 1.86 -22.95 1.70
CA GLU A 397 1.87 -23.71 2.97
C GLU A 397 1.33 -22.89 4.16
N GLY A 398 0.90 -21.64 3.94
CA GLY A 398 0.31 -20.80 4.97
C GLY A 398 -1.14 -21.18 5.31
N LEU A 399 -1.57 -20.84 6.53
CA LEU A 399 -2.96 -21.04 7.01
C LEU A 399 -4.01 -20.29 6.17
N TYR A 400 -3.58 -19.26 5.44
CA TYR A 400 -4.39 -18.41 4.57
C TYR A 400 -3.51 -17.77 3.50
N SER A 401 -4.16 -17.29 2.42
CA SER A 401 -3.46 -16.62 1.31
C SER A 401 -3.10 -15.18 1.70
N ILE A 402 -1.85 -14.79 1.45
CA ILE A 402 -1.39 -13.42 1.63
C ILE A 402 -1.70 -12.59 0.40
N CYS A 403 -2.32 -11.45 0.63
CA CYS A 403 -2.66 -10.44 -0.36
C CYS A 403 -1.84 -9.17 -0.11
N ILE A 404 -1.58 -8.41 -1.18
CA ILE A 404 -0.83 -7.16 -1.12
C ILE A 404 -1.69 -6.06 -1.73
N TRP A 405 -1.86 -4.97 -1.01
CA TRP A 405 -2.55 -3.76 -1.46
C TRP A 405 -1.56 -2.60 -1.45
N ARG A 406 -1.58 -1.76 -2.49
CA ARG A 406 -0.79 -0.52 -2.51
C ARG A 406 -1.64 0.63 -1.99
N TRP A 407 -1.19 1.22 -0.89
CA TRP A 407 -1.79 2.42 -0.31
C TRP A 407 -0.82 3.59 -0.36
N ARG A 408 -1.20 4.66 -1.07
CA ARG A 408 -0.37 5.87 -1.27
C ARG A 408 1.08 5.55 -1.69
N GLY A 409 1.25 4.57 -2.58
CA GLY A 409 2.55 4.12 -3.08
C GLY A 409 3.18 2.97 -2.29
N HIS A 410 2.74 2.68 -1.07
CA HIS A 410 3.36 1.71 -0.16
C HIS A 410 2.66 0.35 -0.16
N LEU A 411 3.45 -0.73 -0.06
CA LEU A 411 2.93 -2.10 -0.01
C LEU A 411 2.42 -2.48 1.38
N ILE A 412 1.13 -2.84 1.45
CA ILE A 412 0.43 -3.26 2.66
C ILE A 412 0.03 -4.73 2.55
N GLN A 413 0.44 -5.52 3.53
CA GLN A 413 0.09 -6.94 3.62
C GLN A 413 -1.27 -7.10 4.31
N TYR A 414 -2.12 -7.96 3.74
CA TYR A 414 -3.37 -8.37 4.38
C TYR A 414 -3.74 -9.81 3.99
N THR A 415 -4.80 -10.34 4.61
CA THR A 415 -5.44 -11.58 4.19
C THR A 415 -6.96 -11.44 4.26
N VAL A 416 -7.67 -12.30 3.53
CA VAL A 416 -9.12 -12.44 3.55
C VAL A 416 -9.49 -13.93 3.59
N VAL A 417 -10.37 -14.30 4.51
CA VAL A 417 -10.89 -15.67 4.66
C VAL A 417 -12.40 -15.63 4.87
N GLY A 418 -13.11 -16.60 4.29
CA GLY A 418 -14.57 -16.68 4.30
C GLY A 418 -15.18 -16.06 3.04
N TYR A 419 -16.38 -16.51 2.67
CA TYR A 419 -17.05 -16.13 1.42
C TYR A 419 -18.42 -15.48 1.63
N GLU A 420 -19.04 -15.69 2.79
CA GLU A 420 -20.39 -15.23 3.09
C GLU A 420 -20.48 -14.69 4.52
N GLY A 421 -21.53 -13.89 4.77
CA GLY A 421 -21.82 -13.33 6.09
C GLY A 421 -21.19 -11.97 6.37
N PRO A 422 -21.26 -11.51 7.63
CA PRO A 422 -20.78 -10.19 8.06
C PRO A 422 -19.30 -9.99 7.77
N ALA A 423 -18.94 -8.75 7.42
CA ALA A 423 -17.55 -8.35 7.17
C ALA A 423 -16.88 -7.90 8.47
N ILE A 424 -15.71 -8.50 8.77
CA ILE A 424 -14.96 -8.28 10.01
C ILE A 424 -13.54 -7.84 9.65
N LEU A 425 -13.07 -6.75 10.27
CA LEU A 425 -11.70 -6.26 10.09
C LEU A 425 -10.91 -6.39 11.40
N LEU A 426 -9.85 -7.19 11.38
CA LEU A 426 -8.92 -7.40 12.49
C LEU A 426 -7.70 -6.48 12.37
N VAL A 427 -7.45 -5.68 13.40
CA VAL A 427 -6.39 -4.67 13.47
C VAL A 427 -5.49 -4.93 14.67
N HIS A 428 -4.19 -5.13 14.41
CA HIS A 428 -3.23 -5.52 15.45
C HIS A 428 -2.71 -4.33 16.28
N GLY A 429 -2.07 -4.64 17.41
CA GLY A 429 -1.40 -3.67 18.29
C GLY A 429 0.01 -3.26 17.83
N PHE A 430 0.67 -2.38 18.58
CA PHE A 430 2.01 -1.89 18.24
C PHE A 430 3.04 -3.03 18.28
N GLY A 431 3.86 -3.16 17.24
CA GLY A 431 4.91 -4.18 17.15
C GLY A 431 4.42 -5.57 16.74
N ALA A 432 3.12 -5.74 16.55
CA ALA A 432 2.50 -6.95 16.02
C ALA A 432 2.27 -6.86 14.51
N PHE A 433 1.49 -7.79 13.97
CA PHE A 433 1.17 -7.96 12.55
C PHE A 433 -0.10 -8.83 12.41
N LEU A 434 -0.67 -8.97 11.21
CA LEU A 434 -1.92 -9.71 11.01
C LEU A 434 -1.87 -11.14 11.56
N GLU A 435 -0.71 -11.81 11.48
CA GLU A 435 -0.56 -13.18 11.95
C GLU A 435 -0.63 -13.32 13.48
N HIS A 436 -0.69 -12.21 14.23
CA HIS A 436 -1.04 -12.22 15.66
C HIS A 436 -2.49 -12.69 15.88
N TYR A 437 -3.33 -12.62 14.85
CA TYR A 437 -4.68 -13.19 14.80
C TYR A 437 -4.74 -14.60 14.17
N ARG A 438 -3.62 -15.33 14.10
CA ARG A 438 -3.51 -16.67 13.46
C ARG A 438 -4.61 -17.67 13.80
N ASP A 439 -5.09 -17.67 15.06
CA ASP A 439 -6.16 -18.57 15.52
C ASP A 439 -7.56 -17.90 15.50
N ASN A 440 -7.62 -16.60 15.22
CA ASN A 440 -8.87 -15.86 15.12
C ASN A 440 -9.39 -15.84 13.68
N ILE A 441 -8.51 -15.69 12.69
CA ILE A 441 -8.89 -15.54 11.27
C ILE A 441 -9.78 -16.71 10.80
N ASN A 442 -9.26 -17.94 10.86
CA ASN A 442 -10.03 -19.13 10.46
C ASN A 442 -11.15 -19.43 11.46
N GLY A 443 -10.90 -19.31 12.76
CA GLY A 443 -11.89 -19.62 13.81
C GLY A 443 -13.13 -18.73 13.79
N ILE A 444 -13.02 -17.49 13.29
CA ILE A 444 -14.15 -16.57 13.08
C ILE A 444 -14.80 -16.83 11.71
N ALA A 445 -13.99 -17.07 10.66
CA ALA A 445 -14.50 -17.33 9.32
C ALA A 445 -15.35 -18.62 9.24
N GLU A 446 -14.90 -19.70 9.89
CA GLU A 446 -15.61 -20.98 10.00
C GLU A 446 -16.99 -20.85 10.68
N ARG A 447 -17.24 -19.74 11.38
CA ARG A 447 -18.54 -19.42 12.01
C ARG A 447 -19.45 -18.59 11.11
N GLY A 448 -19.18 -18.55 9.80
CA GLY A 448 -20.03 -17.91 8.80
C GLY A 448 -19.79 -16.40 8.66
N ASN A 449 -18.53 -15.96 8.76
CA ASN A 449 -18.14 -14.56 8.58
C ASN A 449 -17.07 -14.43 7.49
N ARG A 450 -16.93 -13.22 6.94
CA ARG A 450 -15.80 -12.84 6.10
C ARG A 450 -14.84 -12.00 6.94
N VAL A 451 -13.59 -12.45 7.01
CA VAL A 451 -12.58 -11.91 7.92
C VAL A 451 -11.42 -11.35 7.12
N TRP A 452 -11.17 -10.06 7.26
CA TRP A 452 -9.96 -9.40 6.82
C TRP A 452 -9.05 -9.18 8.02
N ALA A 453 -7.77 -9.46 7.85
CA ALA A 453 -6.73 -9.07 8.81
C ALA A 453 -5.63 -8.31 8.08
N ILE A 454 -5.29 -7.13 8.59
CA ILE A 454 -4.35 -6.20 7.96
C ILE A 454 -3.09 -6.06 8.80
N THR A 455 -1.93 -6.04 8.16
CA THR A 455 -0.67 -5.58 8.77
C THR A 455 -0.51 -4.10 8.44
N LEU A 456 -0.59 -3.24 9.45
CA LEU A 456 -0.53 -1.79 9.30
C LEU A 456 0.81 -1.32 8.67
N LEU A 457 0.79 -0.17 7.99
CA LEU A 457 2.01 0.49 7.50
C LEU A 457 3.02 0.66 8.66
N GLY A 458 4.28 0.33 8.43
CA GLY A 458 5.32 0.36 9.47
C GLY A 458 5.51 -0.97 10.22
N PHE A 459 4.65 -1.97 10.02
CA PHE A 459 4.67 -3.21 10.80
C PHE A 459 4.81 -4.48 9.95
N GLY A 460 5.15 -5.60 10.61
CA GLY A 460 5.23 -6.92 9.98
C GLY A 460 5.97 -6.93 8.65
N LYS A 461 5.34 -7.45 7.59
CA LYS A 461 5.88 -7.45 6.21
C LYS A 461 5.31 -6.32 5.34
N SER A 462 4.51 -5.42 5.92
CA SER A 462 4.15 -4.17 5.26
C SER A 462 5.35 -3.22 5.22
N GLU A 463 5.36 -2.36 4.22
CA GLU A 463 6.41 -1.38 4.00
C GLU A 463 6.53 -0.42 5.18
N LYS A 464 7.76 0.04 5.44
CA LYS A 464 8.11 0.94 6.55
C LYS A 464 8.75 2.22 6.00
N PRO A 465 8.02 3.02 5.21
CA PRO A 465 8.59 4.21 4.57
C PRO A 465 8.98 5.27 5.59
N ASN A 466 9.83 6.20 5.16
CA ASN A 466 10.28 7.35 5.94
C ASN A 466 9.20 8.45 5.95
N VAL A 467 8.12 8.22 6.68
CA VAL A 467 6.98 9.14 6.81
C VAL A 467 6.75 9.52 8.27
N VAL A 468 5.96 10.55 8.51
CA VAL A 468 5.49 10.90 9.86
C VAL A 468 4.32 9.99 10.22
N TYR A 469 4.57 9.02 11.08
CA TYR A 469 3.55 8.10 11.58
C TYR A 469 2.70 8.76 12.68
N THR A 470 1.38 8.69 12.53
CA THR A 470 0.42 9.31 13.45
C THR A 470 -0.80 8.42 13.59
N GLU A 471 -1.52 8.55 14.71
CA GLU A 471 -2.81 7.90 14.92
C GLU A 471 -3.81 8.16 13.79
N LEU A 472 -3.81 9.38 13.22
CA LEU A 472 -4.66 9.75 12.10
C LEU A 472 -4.21 9.10 10.79
N LEU A 473 -2.90 8.95 10.56
CA LEU A 473 -2.37 8.24 9.38
C LEU A 473 -2.85 6.78 9.37
N TRP A 474 -2.76 6.09 10.50
CA TRP A 474 -3.24 4.70 10.59
C TRP A 474 -4.76 4.60 10.51
N ALA A 475 -5.51 5.58 11.04
CA ALA A 475 -6.96 5.63 10.85
C ALA A 475 -7.34 5.87 9.38
N GLU A 476 -6.62 6.73 8.65
CA GLU A 476 -6.82 6.92 7.21
C GLU A 476 -6.48 5.68 6.40
N LEU A 477 -5.42 4.94 6.76
CA LEU A 477 -5.10 3.65 6.16
C LEU A 477 -6.27 2.67 6.33
N LEU A 478 -6.82 2.55 7.54
CA LEU A 478 -7.96 1.66 7.81
C LEU A 478 -9.22 2.10 7.05
N ARG A 479 -9.52 3.40 7.01
CA ARG A 479 -10.61 3.96 6.20
C ARG A 479 -10.46 3.57 4.74
N ASP A 480 -9.30 3.83 4.16
CA ASP A 480 -9.04 3.55 2.75
C ASP A 480 -9.06 2.06 2.46
N PHE A 481 -8.59 1.22 3.40
CA PHE A 481 -8.68 -0.24 3.29
C PHE A 481 -10.14 -0.72 3.27
N ILE A 482 -10.99 -0.19 4.15
CA ILE A 482 -12.43 -0.54 4.15
C ILE A 482 -13.09 -0.11 2.84
N VAL A 483 -12.77 1.08 2.33
CA VAL A 483 -13.35 1.60 1.07
C VAL A 483 -12.85 0.84 -0.17
N GLU A 484 -11.55 0.60 -0.28
CA GLU A 484 -10.93 0.07 -1.49
C GLU A 484 -10.88 -1.45 -1.55
N VAL A 485 -10.66 -2.11 -0.40
CA VAL A 485 -10.41 -3.55 -0.33
C VAL A 485 -11.63 -4.31 0.19
N VAL A 486 -12.28 -3.81 1.25
CA VAL A 486 -13.46 -4.50 1.81
C VAL A 486 -14.72 -4.17 1.00
N GLY A 487 -14.91 -2.90 0.65
CA GLY A 487 -16.00 -2.43 -0.20
C GLY A 487 -17.37 -2.32 0.48
N GLU A 488 -17.45 -2.49 1.80
CA GLU A 488 -18.68 -2.40 2.60
C GLU A 488 -18.39 -2.07 4.08
N PRO A 489 -19.39 -1.62 4.87
CA PRO A 489 -19.22 -1.37 6.30
C PRO A 489 -18.85 -2.64 7.09
N VAL A 490 -17.94 -2.52 8.07
CA VAL A 490 -17.36 -3.66 8.79
C VAL A 490 -17.63 -3.62 10.30
N HIS A 491 -17.59 -4.80 10.93
CA HIS A 491 -17.33 -4.94 12.36
C HIS A 491 -15.82 -4.80 12.58
N GLN A 492 -15.37 -3.74 13.26
CA GLN A 492 -13.94 -3.53 13.51
C GLN A 492 -13.51 -4.17 14.83
N VAL A 493 -12.39 -4.89 14.81
CA VAL A 493 -11.76 -5.50 15.98
C VAL A 493 -10.34 -4.97 16.11
N GLY A 494 -10.04 -4.28 17.20
CA GLY A 494 -8.71 -3.71 17.43
C GLY A 494 -8.12 -4.15 18.76
N ASN A 495 -6.88 -4.64 18.74
CA ASN A 495 -6.11 -4.91 19.95
C ASN A 495 -5.17 -3.75 20.28
N SER A 496 -5.06 -3.39 21.57
CA SER A 496 -4.12 -2.38 22.03
C SER A 496 -4.26 -1.07 21.25
N ILE A 497 -3.18 -0.49 20.73
CA ILE A 497 -3.25 0.71 19.88
C ILE A 497 -4.13 0.55 18.63
N GLY A 498 -4.26 -0.67 18.08
CA GLY A 498 -5.18 -0.95 16.99
C GLY A 498 -6.64 -0.69 17.38
N GLY A 499 -7.00 -0.90 18.65
CA GLY A 499 -8.29 -0.53 19.22
C GLY A 499 -8.56 0.98 19.22
N TYR A 500 -7.51 1.79 19.42
CA TYR A 500 -7.62 3.24 19.33
C TYR A 500 -7.82 3.69 17.88
N PHE A 501 -7.09 3.11 16.93
CA PHE A 501 -7.24 3.44 15.51
C PHE A 501 -8.64 3.13 14.97
N VAL A 502 -9.20 1.95 15.30
CA VAL A 502 -10.58 1.61 14.89
C VAL A 502 -11.62 2.51 15.55
N SER A 503 -11.35 3.02 16.76
CA SER A 503 -12.21 4.01 17.43
C SER A 503 -12.16 5.37 16.72
N ILE A 504 -11.00 5.81 16.23
CA ILE A 504 -10.88 7.02 15.40
C ILE A 504 -11.70 6.84 14.12
N VAL A 505 -11.61 5.68 13.46
CA VAL A 505 -12.40 5.40 12.26
C VAL A 505 -13.90 5.47 12.55
N ALA A 506 -14.34 4.89 13.67
CA ALA A 506 -15.74 4.91 14.09
C ALA A 506 -16.27 6.34 14.31
N GLY A 507 -15.48 7.20 14.98
CA GLY A 507 -15.87 8.58 15.26
C GLY A 507 -15.80 9.52 14.06
N LEU A 508 -14.87 9.30 13.11
CA LEU A 508 -14.70 10.19 11.96
C LEU A 508 -15.47 9.75 10.71
N TRP A 509 -15.63 8.44 10.52
CA TRP A 509 -16.31 7.87 9.35
C TRP A 509 -17.32 6.81 9.77
N PRO A 510 -18.38 7.19 10.50
CA PRO A 510 -19.30 6.21 11.09
C PRO A 510 -20.03 5.34 10.06
N ALA A 511 -20.19 5.82 8.83
CA ALA A 511 -20.77 5.04 7.73
C ALA A 511 -19.96 3.77 7.38
N LEU A 512 -18.66 3.70 7.70
CA LEU A 512 -17.79 2.55 7.45
C LEU A 512 -17.91 1.45 8.51
N VAL A 513 -18.60 1.70 9.63
CA VAL A 513 -18.46 0.88 10.83
C VAL A 513 -19.83 0.44 11.33
N LYS A 514 -20.05 -0.88 11.33
CA LYS A 514 -21.26 -1.48 11.91
C LYS A 514 -21.20 -1.45 13.44
N SER A 515 -20.02 -1.69 13.99
CA SER A 515 -19.77 -1.80 15.43
C SER A 515 -18.28 -1.95 15.74
N VAL A 516 -17.89 -1.73 17.00
CA VAL A 516 -16.48 -1.70 17.44
C VAL A 516 -16.23 -2.74 18.53
N ILE A 517 -15.16 -3.51 18.40
CA ILE A 517 -14.68 -4.47 19.40
C ILE A 517 -13.27 -4.06 19.84
N LEU A 518 -13.13 -3.71 21.11
CA LEU A 518 -11.89 -3.24 21.72
C LEU A 518 -11.29 -4.32 22.60
N ILE A 519 -10.12 -4.84 22.20
CA ILE A 519 -9.40 -5.89 22.93
C ILE A 519 -8.21 -5.27 23.65
N ASN A 520 -8.30 -5.08 24.98
CA ASN A 520 -7.27 -4.38 25.76
C ASN A 520 -6.81 -3.07 25.09
N SER A 521 -7.76 -2.32 24.49
CA SER A 521 -7.46 -1.18 23.60
C SER A 521 -6.68 -0.07 24.29
N ALA A 522 -5.80 0.63 23.58
CA ALA A 522 -5.26 1.91 24.03
C ALA A 522 -6.34 3.01 23.95
N GLY A 523 -5.97 4.23 24.32
CA GLY A 523 -6.87 5.39 24.35
C GLY A 523 -7.34 5.72 25.77
N ASN A 524 -7.48 7.02 26.03
CA ASN A 524 -7.89 7.55 27.33
C ASN A 524 -9.40 7.79 27.37
N VAL A 525 -9.98 7.74 28.56
CA VAL A 525 -11.31 8.28 28.85
C VAL A 525 -11.11 9.59 29.59
N ILE A 526 -11.62 10.69 29.03
CA ILE A 526 -11.45 12.03 29.61
C ILE A 526 -12.83 12.54 30.05
N PRO A 527 -13.12 12.59 31.36
CA PRO A 527 -14.39 13.10 31.87
C PRO A 527 -14.60 14.57 31.49
N GLY A 528 -15.81 14.92 31.05
CA GLY A 528 -16.15 16.31 30.71
C GLY A 528 -15.29 16.90 29.59
N PHE A 529 -14.82 16.06 28.65
CA PHE A 529 -14.00 16.49 27.54
C PHE A 529 -14.63 17.67 26.78
N SER A 530 -13.87 18.74 26.60
CA SER A 530 -14.23 19.88 25.76
C SER A 530 -13.15 20.08 24.70
N SER A 531 -13.57 20.38 23.47
CA SER A 531 -12.72 20.47 22.28
C SER A 531 -11.61 21.54 22.36
N ARG A 532 -11.64 22.39 23.40
CA ARG A 532 -10.75 23.53 23.61
C ARG A 532 -9.34 23.14 24.10
N ARG A 533 -9.10 21.87 24.45
CA ARG A 533 -7.82 21.36 25.01
C ARG A 533 -6.86 20.70 24.01
N ILE A 534 -7.21 20.62 22.72
CA ILE A 534 -6.30 20.01 21.73
C ILE A 534 -5.25 21.05 21.36
N SER A 535 -4.07 20.94 21.97
CA SER A 535 -2.89 21.71 21.57
C SER A 535 -2.38 21.16 20.24
N ASN A 536 -2.28 22.02 19.22
CA ASN A 536 -1.71 21.66 17.92
C ASN A 536 -0.18 21.46 17.96
N GLU A 537 0.47 21.71 19.10
CA GLU A 537 1.90 21.50 19.28
C GLU A 537 2.17 20.06 19.71
N ARG A 538 2.45 19.20 18.73
CA ARG A 538 3.05 17.89 19.00
C ARG A 538 4.42 18.11 19.63
N GLN A 539 4.55 17.74 20.90
CA GLN A 539 5.83 17.77 21.59
C GLN A 539 6.76 16.75 20.92
N THR A 540 7.69 17.24 20.11
CA THR A 540 8.73 16.39 19.54
C THR A 540 9.87 16.35 20.56
N LEU A 541 10.16 15.16 21.09
CA LEU A 541 11.28 15.02 22.02
C LEU A 541 12.59 15.38 21.31
N ALA A 542 13.37 16.31 21.86
CA ALA A 542 14.71 16.56 21.38
C ALA A 542 15.52 15.25 21.43
N ALA A 543 16.17 14.89 20.32
CA ALA A 543 16.86 13.61 20.14
C ALA A 543 15.94 12.35 20.16
N ALA A 544 14.66 12.46 19.79
CA ALA A 544 13.73 11.33 19.66
C ALA A 544 14.32 10.15 18.87
N GLY A 545 15.05 10.41 17.77
CA GLY A 545 15.73 9.38 16.99
C GLY A 545 16.77 8.57 17.79
N LEU A 546 17.57 9.20 18.64
CA LEU A 546 18.58 8.51 19.48
C LEU A 546 17.87 7.67 20.55
N VAL A 547 16.84 8.23 21.19
CA VAL A 547 16.03 7.51 22.18
C VAL A 547 15.35 6.29 21.53
N ALA A 548 14.81 6.45 20.33
CA ALA A 548 14.23 5.36 19.55
C ALA A 548 15.26 4.27 19.23
N GLN A 549 16.52 4.63 18.94
CA GLN A 549 17.59 3.67 18.65
C GLN A 549 17.94 2.84 19.89
N LEU A 550 18.09 3.51 21.04
CA LEU A 550 18.34 2.83 22.31
C LEU A 550 17.17 1.94 22.72
N LEU A 551 15.94 2.41 22.56
CA LEU A 551 14.73 1.65 22.83
C LEU A 551 14.64 0.41 21.94
N LEU A 552 14.84 0.57 20.62
CA LEU A 552 14.83 -0.55 19.68
C LEU A 552 15.92 -1.59 20.02
N PHE A 553 17.12 -1.13 20.40
CA PHE A 553 18.20 -2.01 20.84
C PHE A 553 17.80 -2.79 22.11
N TYR A 554 17.27 -2.11 23.12
CA TYR A 554 16.78 -2.74 24.35
C TYR A 554 15.68 -3.77 24.07
N LEU A 555 14.69 -3.41 23.24
CA LEU A 555 13.57 -4.28 22.88
C LEU A 555 14.06 -5.52 22.14
N ARG A 556 15.00 -5.41 21.20
CA ARG A 556 15.58 -6.56 20.50
C ARG A 556 16.29 -7.53 21.45
N LEU A 557 17.04 -7.02 22.43
CA LEU A 557 17.73 -7.86 23.41
C LEU A 557 16.76 -8.58 24.37
N ASN A 558 15.65 -7.91 24.74
CA ASN A 558 14.72 -8.41 25.73
C ASN A 558 13.41 -8.98 25.14
N ILE A 559 13.29 -9.07 23.82
CA ILE A 559 12.02 -9.36 23.13
C ILE A 559 11.32 -10.62 23.67
N ARG A 560 12.07 -11.68 23.96
CA ARG A 560 11.53 -12.92 24.52
C ARG A 560 10.86 -12.70 25.87
N ASN A 561 11.48 -11.92 26.75
CA ASN A 561 10.96 -11.65 28.09
C ASN A 561 9.79 -10.66 28.02
N THR A 562 9.92 -9.61 27.19
CA THR A 562 8.88 -8.60 26.97
C THR A 562 7.61 -9.20 26.38
N VAL A 563 7.72 -10.03 25.33
CA VAL A 563 6.54 -10.67 24.74
C VAL A 563 5.91 -11.63 25.73
N LYS A 564 6.70 -12.48 26.42
CA LYS A 564 6.16 -13.42 27.42
C LYS A 564 5.45 -12.75 28.58
N SER A 565 5.89 -11.58 29.03
CA SER A 565 5.21 -10.88 30.13
C SER A 565 3.79 -10.46 29.76
N PHE A 566 3.48 -10.29 28.46
CA PHE A 566 2.14 -9.97 27.97
C PHE A 566 1.15 -11.15 28.01
N TYR A 567 1.62 -12.38 28.29
CA TYR A 567 0.86 -13.64 28.33
C TYR A 567 1.03 -14.34 29.69
N PRO A 568 0.54 -13.75 30.79
CA PRO A 568 0.75 -14.25 32.15
C PRO A 568 -0.05 -15.53 32.46
N THR A 569 -1.07 -15.87 31.67
CA THR A 569 -1.96 -17.01 31.91
C THR A 569 -1.58 -18.21 31.04
N LYS A 570 -1.14 -17.97 29.80
CA LYS A 570 -0.66 -18.99 28.86
C LYS A 570 0.59 -18.51 28.12
N THR A 571 1.72 -18.57 28.81
CA THR A 571 3.01 -18.07 28.30
C THR A 571 3.56 -18.88 27.11
N ASP A 572 3.07 -20.10 26.88
CA ASP A 572 3.39 -20.94 25.72
C ASP A 572 2.90 -20.35 24.40
N ARG A 573 1.87 -19.48 24.44
CA ARG A 573 1.35 -18.73 23.28
C ARG A 573 2.31 -17.67 22.75
N ALA A 574 3.12 -17.09 23.63
CA ALA A 574 4.33 -16.34 23.29
C ALA A 574 5.44 -17.29 22.81
N ASP A 575 5.14 -18.03 21.75
CA ASP A 575 5.98 -19.08 21.19
C ASP A 575 7.21 -18.52 20.45
N ASN A 576 8.11 -19.44 20.08
CA ASN A 576 9.33 -19.05 19.36
C ASN A 576 9.03 -18.46 17.99
N TRP A 577 7.97 -18.88 17.32
CA TRP A 577 7.65 -18.40 15.99
C TRP A 577 7.25 -16.91 16.04
N LEU A 578 6.35 -16.54 16.95
CA LEU A 578 5.88 -15.17 17.16
C LEU A 578 7.04 -14.25 17.54
N ILE A 579 7.85 -14.68 18.52
CA ILE A 579 9.02 -13.92 18.98
C ILE A 579 10.02 -13.73 17.84
N ASN A 580 10.30 -14.77 17.04
CA ASN A 580 11.23 -14.68 15.93
C ASN A 580 10.70 -13.80 14.80
N GLU A 581 9.41 -13.82 14.51
CA GLU A 581 8.80 -12.97 13.48
C GLU A 581 8.77 -11.50 13.91
N MET A 582 8.49 -11.20 15.18
CA MET A 582 8.66 -9.85 15.74
C MET A 582 10.12 -9.39 15.67
N LEU A 583 11.08 -10.26 16.00
CA LEU A 583 12.50 -9.95 15.89
C LEU A 583 12.91 -9.71 14.42
N ARG A 584 12.41 -10.50 13.47
CA ARG A 584 12.62 -10.32 12.02
C ARG A 584 12.13 -8.95 11.58
N ALA A 585 10.86 -8.63 11.86
CA ALA A 585 10.25 -7.35 11.53
C ALA A 585 11.00 -6.17 12.16
N SER A 586 11.51 -6.37 13.38
CA SER A 586 12.29 -5.34 14.08
C SER A 586 13.59 -4.98 13.38
N ASN A 587 14.09 -5.80 12.44
CA ASN A 587 15.35 -5.60 11.70
C ASN A 587 15.14 -5.11 10.26
N ASP A 588 13.89 -4.91 9.83
CA ASP A 588 13.60 -4.37 8.49
C ASP A 588 14.06 -2.90 8.36
N PRO A 589 14.36 -2.42 7.14
CA PRO A 589 14.65 -1.02 6.91
C PRO A 589 13.45 -0.15 7.31
N GLY A 590 13.72 1.06 7.82
CA GLY A 590 12.69 2.03 8.23
C GLY A 590 12.04 1.80 9.60
N VAL A 591 12.28 0.67 10.27
CA VAL A 591 11.70 0.37 11.60
C VAL A 591 11.98 1.44 12.67
N ILE A 592 13.12 2.12 12.60
CA ILE A 592 13.48 3.16 13.56
C ILE A 592 12.50 4.34 13.53
N VAL A 593 12.02 4.69 12.33
CA VAL A 593 11.03 5.76 12.09
C VAL A 593 9.69 5.38 12.75
N VAL A 594 9.36 4.10 12.73
CA VAL A 594 8.14 3.56 13.37
C VAL A 594 8.28 3.56 14.89
N VAL A 595 9.43 3.19 15.44
CA VAL A 595 9.66 3.23 16.90
C VAL A 595 9.66 4.65 17.43
N GLU A 596 10.20 5.61 16.68
CA GLU A 596 10.17 7.02 17.03
C GLU A 596 8.72 7.56 17.17
N SER A 597 7.78 7.00 16.41
CA SER A 597 6.36 7.40 16.49
C SER A 597 5.73 7.17 17.86
N ILE A 598 6.32 6.31 18.71
CA ILE A 598 5.88 6.10 20.09
C ILE A 598 5.86 7.44 20.85
N PHE A 599 6.83 8.32 20.58
CA PHE A 599 6.96 9.60 21.25
C PHE A 599 6.08 10.71 20.64
N THR A 600 5.49 10.47 19.47
CA THR A 600 4.63 11.44 18.77
C THR A 600 3.15 11.06 18.81
N PHE A 601 2.79 9.91 19.38
CA PHE A 601 1.39 9.48 19.48
C PHE A 601 0.55 10.48 20.28
N ASP A 602 -0.53 10.93 19.66
CA ASP A 602 -1.52 11.75 20.34
C ASP A 602 -2.75 10.92 20.75
N LEU A 603 -2.77 10.51 22.02
CA LEU A 603 -3.92 9.85 22.65
C LEU A 603 -4.89 10.85 23.31
N SER A 604 -4.87 12.12 22.88
CA SER A 604 -5.68 13.18 23.48
C SER A 604 -7.14 13.17 23.05
N ILE A 605 -7.49 12.49 21.94
CA ILE A 605 -8.88 12.33 21.51
C ILE A 605 -9.47 11.16 22.31
N PRO A 606 -10.41 11.39 23.23
CA PRO A 606 -10.77 10.35 24.19
C PRO A 606 -11.77 9.35 23.62
N LEU A 607 -11.76 8.12 24.14
CA LEU A 607 -12.65 7.04 23.71
C LEU A 607 -14.12 7.39 23.90
N ASN A 608 -14.49 8.08 24.99
CA ASN A 608 -15.86 8.51 25.22
C ASN A 608 -16.37 9.56 24.20
N TYR A 609 -15.47 10.23 23.48
CA TYR A 609 -15.84 11.09 22.34
C TYR A 609 -15.89 10.28 21.04
N LEU A 610 -14.91 9.41 20.80
CA LEU A 610 -14.81 8.61 19.57
C LEU A 610 -15.93 7.58 19.42
N LEU A 611 -16.47 7.09 20.53
CA LEU A 611 -17.51 6.05 20.57
C LEU A 611 -18.93 6.61 20.74
N GLU A 612 -19.09 7.93 20.74
CA GLU A 612 -20.40 8.58 20.78
C GLU A 612 -21.24 8.16 19.56
N GLY A 613 -22.51 7.78 19.75
CA GLY A 613 -23.38 7.30 18.68
C GLY A 613 -23.25 5.80 18.36
N TYR A 614 -22.43 5.05 19.10
CA TYR A 614 -22.31 3.58 19.01
C TYR A 614 -22.91 2.87 20.23
N GLU A 615 -23.91 3.46 20.88
CA GLU A 615 -24.58 2.85 22.03
C GLU A 615 -25.08 1.44 21.65
N GLU A 616 -24.77 0.46 22.51
CA GLU A 616 -25.06 -0.96 22.31
C GLU A 616 -24.34 -1.64 21.12
N ARG A 617 -23.41 -0.94 20.46
CA ARG A 617 -22.60 -1.44 19.34
C ARG A 617 -21.09 -1.41 19.63
N VAL A 618 -20.73 -1.36 20.91
CA VAL A 618 -19.35 -1.47 21.37
C VAL A 618 -19.19 -2.65 22.33
N LEU A 619 -18.25 -3.52 22.02
CA LEU A 619 -17.79 -4.61 22.89
C LEU A 619 -16.40 -4.29 23.42
N ILE A 620 -16.23 -4.31 24.75
CA ILE A 620 -14.94 -4.30 25.41
C ILE A 620 -14.60 -5.74 25.81
N LEU A 621 -13.54 -6.30 25.24
CA LEU A 621 -12.97 -7.58 25.63
C LEU A 621 -11.67 -7.34 26.41
N GLN A 622 -11.71 -7.47 27.72
CA GLN A 622 -10.60 -7.08 28.60
C GLN A 622 -9.95 -8.29 29.25
N GLY A 623 -8.66 -8.50 28.99
CA GLY A 623 -7.82 -9.37 29.80
C GLY A 623 -7.52 -8.71 31.15
N MET A 624 -7.92 -9.36 32.24
CA MET A 624 -7.85 -8.78 33.58
C MET A 624 -6.47 -8.83 34.24
N LYS A 625 -5.52 -9.54 33.63
CA LYS A 625 -4.11 -9.65 34.07
C LYS A 625 -3.17 -8.84 33.17
N ASP A 626 -3.68 -7.81 32.50
CA ASP A 626 -2.88 -6.97 31.59
C ASP A 626 -1.72 -6.28 32.34
N PRO A 627 -0.44 -6.55 31.99
CA PRO A 627 0.70 -5.91 32.64
C PRO A 627 0.91 -4.45 32.19
N LEU A 628 0.28 -4.02 31.10
CA LEU A 628 0.48 -2.70 30.51
C LEU A 628 -0.55 -1.66 30.98
N SER A 629 -1.68 -2.10 31.55
CA SER A 629 -2.72 -1.18 32.01
C SER A 629 -3.49 -1.72 33.21
N ASP A 630 -3.88 -0.84 34.13
CA ASP A 630 -4.81 -1.19 35.21
C ASP A 630 -6.20 -1.45 34.62
N SER A 631 -6.48 -2.73 34.39
CA SER A 631 -7.73 -3.19 33.79
C SER A 631 -8.96 -2.79 34.61
N LYS A 632 -8.87 -2.78 35.95
CA LYS A 632 -10.01 -2.45 36.81
C LYS A 632 -10.32 -0.96 36.75
N ALA A 633 -9.30 -0.11 36.89
CA ALA A 633 -9.46 1.33 36.81
C ALA A 633 -9.98 1.75 35.43
N LYS A 634 -9.46 1.15 34.37
CA LYS A 634 -9.90 1.42 33.00
C LYS A 634 -11.36 1.04 32.75
N LEU A 635 -11.78 -0.15 33.19
CA LEU A 635 -13.17 -0.58 33.05
C LEU A 635 -14.12 0.30 33.89
N ALA A 636 -13.69 0.78 35.05
CA ALA A 636 -14.47 1.73 35.86
C ALA A 636 -14.71 3.04 35.09
N MET A 637 -13.66 3.65 34.54
CA MET A 637 -13.77 4.87 33.73
C MET A 637 -14.67 4.69 32.50
N LEU A 638 -14.55 3.56 31.80
CA LEU A 638 -15.40 3.25 30.65
C LEU A 638 -16.87 3.09 31.06
N LYS A 639 -17.16 2.37 32.16
CA LYS A 639 -18.53 2.21 32.68
C LYS A 639 -19.16 3.54 33.11
N GLU A 640 -18.35 4.44 33.67
CA GLU A 640 -18.83 5.74 34.17
C GLU A 640 -19.09 6.74 33.05
N HIS A 641 -18.27 6.75 31.99
CA HIS A 641 -18.27 7.82 30.99
C HIS A 641 -18.67 7.39 29.58
N CYS A 642 -18.94 6.11 29.32
CA CYS A 642 -19.45 5.62 28.04
C CYS A 642 -20.79 4.90 28.24
N THR A 643 -21.77 5.23 27.42
CA THR A 643 -23.12 4.64 27.47
C THR A 643 -23.23 3.41 26.58
N GLY A 644 -24.02 2.41 26.99
CA GLY A 644 -24.36 1.26 26.15
C GLY A 644 -23.19 0.31 25.82
N LEU A 645 -22.12 0.28 26.63
CA LEU A 645 -21.01 -0.65 26.43
C LEU A 645 -21.37 -2.08 26.87
N VAL A 646 -20.98 -3.08 26.07
CA VAL A 646 -20.96 -4.48 26.50
C VAL A 646 -19.55 -4.82 26.95
N ILE A 647 -19.36 -5.27 28.19
CA ILE A 647 -18.03 -5.61 28.73
C ILE A 647 -17.95 -7.12 28.97
N LYS A 648 -16.85 -7.72 28.50
CA LYS A 648 -16.51 -9.13 28.70
C LYS A 648 -15.09 -9.21 29.25
N GLU A 649 -14.97 -9.77 30.44
CA GLU A 649 -13.71 -9.93 31.14
C GLU A 649 -13.16 -11.34 30.88
N LEU A 650 -11.86 -11.46 30.63
CA LEU A 650 -11.16 -12.72 30.43
C LEU A 650 -10.00 -12.85 31.42
N ASP A 651 -9.75 -14.08 31.89
CA ASP A 651 -8.53 -14.40 32.62
C ASP A 651 -7.35 -14.51 31.64
N ALA A 652 -6.89 -13.35 31.16
CA ALA A 652 -5.85 -13.19 30.16
C ALA A 652 -5.05 -11.92 30.43
N GLY A 653 -3.86 -11.81 29.84
CA GLY A 653 -3.02 -10.62 29.84
C GLY A 653 -3.39 -9.62 28.77
N HIS A 654 -2.38 -9.07 28.09
CA HIS A 654 -2.56 -7.98 27.13
C HIS A 654 -3.14 -8.43 25.78
N CYS A 655 -2.97 -9.71 25.43
CA CYS A 655 -3.38 -10.27 24.14
C CYS A 655 -4.45 -11.39 24.29
N PRO A 656 -5.65 -11.13 24.85
CA PRO A 656 -6.65 -12.20 25.07
C PRO A 656 -7.04 -12.96 23.80
N HIS A 657 -7.02 -12.28 22.65
CA HIS A 657 -7.34 -12.88 21.36
C HIS A 657 -6.35 -13.96 20.92
N ASP A 658 -5.06 -13.85 21.28
CA ASP A 658 -4.04 -14.87 20.98
C ASP A 658 -3.79 -15.80 22.19
N GLU A 659 -3.99 -15.32 23.42
CA GLU A 659 -3.80 -16.14 24.64
C GLU A 659 -4.95 -17.15 24.84
N HIS A 660 -6.19 -16.73 24.61
CA HIS A 660 -7.39 -17.55 24.73
C HIS A 660 -8.28 -17.45 23.47
N PRO A 661 -7.78 -17.88 22.29
CA PRO A 661 -8.42 -17.60 21.01
C PRO A 661 -9.81 -18.22 20.89
N GLN A 662 -10.04 -19.43 21.42
CA GLN A 662 -11.34 -20.10 21.31
C GLN A 662 -12.44 -19.30 22.01
N GLU A 663 -12.15 -18.80 23.22
CA GLU A 663 -13.11 -18.04 24.01
C GLU A 663 -13.29 -16.62 23.44
N ALA A 664 -12.20 -15.96 23.03
CA ALA A 664 -12.27 -14.67 22.36
C ALA A 664 -13.10 -14.75 21.07
N ASN A 665 -12.86 -15.74 20.21
CA ASN A 665 -13.61 -15.95 18.96
C ASN A 665 -15.09 -16.20 19.22
N ARG A 666 -15.41 -17.01 20.24
CA ARG A 666 -16.80 -17.30 20.64
C ARG A 666 -17.52 -16.01 21.02
N ILE A 667 -16.93 -15.21 21.92
CA ILE A 667 -17.50 -13.93 22.37
C ILE A 667 -17.68 -12.96 21.21
N ILE A 668 -16.67 -12.82 20.34
CA ILE A 668 -16.72 -11.94 19.17
C ILE A 668 -17.87 -12.36 18.25
N CYS A 669 -17.95 -13.63 17.87
CA CYS A 669 -18.98 -14.11 16.94
C CYS A 669 -20.40 -13.99 17.52
N GLU A 670 -20.60 -14.36 18.79
CA GLU A 670 -21.89 -14.21 19.47
C GLU A 670 -22.36 -12.76 19.50
N TRP A 671 -21.44 -11.83 19.75
CA TRP A 671 -21.75 -10.40 19.75
C TRP A 671 -22.07 -9.89 18.34
N ILE A 672 -21.32 -10.30 17.31
CA ILE A 672 -21.59 -9.90 15.91
C ILE A 672 -22.99 -10.36 15.49
N VAL A 673 -23.35 -11.60 15.79
CA VAL A 673 -24.69 -12.14 15.52
C VAL A 673 -25.77 -11.31 16.23
N ALA A 674 -25.54 -10.90 17.47
CA ALA A 674 -26.49 -10.07 18.21
C ALA A 674 -26.65 -8.66 17.58
N VAL A 675 -25.54 -8.04 17.16
CA VAL A 675 -25.56 -6.72 16.51
C VAL A 675 -26.25 -6.79 15.14
N GLU A 676 -25.91 -7.77 14.30
CA GLU A 676 -26.50 -7.93 12.97
C GLU A 676 -28.01 -8.19 13.03
N ARG A 677 -28.49 -8.92 14.05
CA ARG A 677 -29.94 -9.07 14.31
C ARG A 677 -30.62 -7.74 14.65
N LYS A 678 -29.96 -6.86 15.40
CA LYS A 678 -30.50 -5.52 15.71
C LYS A 678 -30.51 -4.61 14.48
N LEU A 679 -29.42 -4.62 13.70
CA LEU A 679 -29.30 -3.80 12.48
C LEU A 679 -30.33 -4.19 11.43
N THR A 680 -30.55 -5.49 11.23
CA THR A 680 -31.58 -6.00 10.33
C THR A 680 -32.99 -5.63 10.82
N ALA A 681 -33.30 -5.78 12.11
CA ALA A 681 -34.61 -5.42 12.65
C ALA A 681 -34.96 -3.93 12.42
N ASN A 682 -34.00 -3.02 12.63
CA ASN A 682 -34.20 -1.57 12.44
C ASN A 682 -34.34 -1.14 10.96
N THR A 683 -34.03 -2.03 10.01
CA THR A 683 -34.17 -1.73 8.57
C THR A 683 -35.58 -2.05 8.05
N TYR A 684 -36.35 -2.86 8.80
CA TYR A 684 -37.74 -3.26 8.46
C TYR A 684 -38.81 -2.55 9.28
N SER A 685 -38.40 -1.72 10.24
CA SER A 685 -39.25 -0.80 11.01
C SER A 685 -39.19 0.60 10.41
#